data_AF-A0A916ERT7-F1
#
_entry.id   AF-A0A916ERT7-F1
#
_cell.length_a   1.000
_cell.length_b   1.000
_cell.length_c   1.000
_cell.angle_alpha   90.00
_cell.angle_beta   90.00
_cell.angle_gamma   90.00
#
_symmetry.space_group_name_H-M   'P 1'
#
loop_
_entity.id
_entity.type
_entity.pdbx_description
1 polymer ?
#
loop_
_entity_poly.entity_id
_entity_poly.type
_entity_poly.pdbx_seq_one_letter_code
_entity_poly.pdbx_strand_id
1 'polypeptide(L)'
;MNAASPREQRALHGADTAAAAARLWRAGLKQGEAGRWREAALAFARAARLAPGDALYWTNLAHAQRHRGALTRAVASARRALAIDAVDPTALRIAGDCLQRLRRYEAAAACFGALEAAGIQDAEMMVQHGAVLLSLLRPGEAAEVLLRALPLKPDAPMGHALLSDACRDQGRKREAVECMRTVLALRPGDLQTLARMSFEKRNLLDWQELDADLAQLRELLRGPQPEPGRIGAVFAMLSLPLEPELLLTAARSEARFMGSGSQPLPAVPVPVPPPQRRTRLGWLSYDFRDHAVSQLLVEVLEHIDRERFELFLYSTGPDDGSTLRARLEACEHFVDLRGTSDEQAAARIRADGVDVLVDLMGHTRGNRMAILAQRPAPVQVGFLGYPGSSGADYIDYFIGDPLTTPLELAPHFSEKLAQMPLCFQPNGRWRPLPQPMSRAAAGLPEDAFVMCAFNHTYKILPPAFDIWCAVMREVPRAVLWLKETNDQLRDTVLAAARARGVEPARIVFARNVRYDEHFSRLAQADVFVDTWPYNAHTTAADALWAGVPVITVYGNGFASRVAASALNAVGLAELAFADPEDYHRAILALALEPALLAAYRQHLDGQRMALPLFDPARHAGDLQALLQRMVERWRAGQEPDHLLAD
;
A
#
# COMPACT_ATOMS: atom_id res chain seq x y z
N MET A 1 11.42 -44.28 -70.14
CA MET A 1 11.37 -43.73 -68.78
C MET A 1 10.88 -42.30 -68.89
N ASN A 2 9.59 -42.06 -68.64
CA ASN A 2 9.03 -40.70 -68.64
C ASN A 2 9.61 -39.94 -67.46
N ALA A 3 10.50 -38.97 -67.73
CA ALA A 3 10.93 -38.03 -66.71
C ALA A 3 9.72 -37.18 -66.31
N ALA A 4 9.32 -37.29 -65.05
CA ALA A 4 8.21 -36.53 -64.48
C ALA A 4 8.40 -35.03 -64.80
N SER A 5 7.32 -34.39 -65.22
CA SER A 5 7.30 -32.97 -65.57
C SER A 5 7.74 -32.11 -64.37
N PRO A 6 8.26 -30.89 -64.58
CA PRO A 6 8.65 -29.99 -63.49
C PRO A 6 7.52 -29.71 -62.47
N ARG A 7 6.25 -29.86 -62.88
CA ARG A 7 5.08 -29.80 -61.99
C ARG A 7 4.97 -31.05 -61.10
N GLU A 8 5.17 -32.24 -61.66
CA GLU A 8 5.11 -33.51 -60.93
C GLU A 8 6.31 -33.67 -59.97
N GLN A 9 7.50 -33.20 -60.35
CA GLN A 9 8.68 -33.19 -59.46
C GLN A 9 8.51 -32.21 -58.27
N ARG A 10 7.90 -31.04 -58.50
CA ARG A 10 7.55 -30.11 -57.42
C ARG A 10 6.48 -30.68 -56.49
N ALA A 11 5.51 -31.41 -57.04
CA ALA A 11 4.47 -32.08 -56.24
C ALA A 11 5.05 -33.22 -55.38
N LEU A 12 5.96 -34.04 -55.93
CA LEU A 12 6.67 -35.10 -55.21
C LEU A 12 7.58 -34.54 -54.09
N HIS A 13 8.34 -33.48 -54.39
CA HIS A 13 9.17 -32.80 -53.38
C HIS A 13 8.34 -32.14 -52.27
N GLY A 14 7.18 -31.58 -52.61
CA GLY A 14 6.21 -31.06 -51.63
C GLY A 14 5.61 -32.14 -50.73
N ALA A 15 5.34 -33.33 -51.27
CA ALA A 15 4.81 -34.46 -50.50
C ALA A 15 5.85 -35.04 -49.52
N ASP A 16 7.12 -35.18 -49.94
CA ASP A 16 8.20 -35.66 -49.08
C ASP A 16 8.53 -34.69 -47.92
N THR A 17 8.48 -33.38 -48.20
CA THR A 17 8.68 -32.35 -47.18
C THR A 17 7.54 -32.31 -46.15
N ALA A 18 6.28 -32.47 -46.58
CA ALA A 18 5.13 -32.58 -45.69
C ALA A 18 5.20 -33.83 -44.78
N ALA A 19 5.54 -35.00 -45.34
CA ALA A 19 5.70 -36.23 -44.57
C ALA A 19 6.85 -36.14 -43.55
N ALA A 20 7.97 -35.51 -43.94
CA ALA A 20 9.09 -35.24 -43.03
C ALA A 20 8.70 -34.29 -41.88
N ALA A 21 7.93 -33.23 -42.19
CA ALA A 21 7.41 -32.30 -41.18
C ALA A 21 6.49 -33.01 -40.17
N ALA A 22 5.56 -33.84 -40.65
CA ALA A 22 4.66 -34.62 -39.80
C ALA A 22 5.41 -35.61 -38.89
N ARG A 23 6.47 -36.27 -39.39
CA ARG A 23 7.32 -37.15 -38.57
C ARG A 23 8.04 -36.39 -37.46
N LEU A 24 8.59 -35.21 -37.77
CA LEU A 24 9.24 -34.34 -36.78
C LEU A 24 8.24 -33.83 -35.75
N TRP A 25 7.03 -33.47 -36.17
CA TRP A 25 5.96 -33.06 -35.27
C TRP A 25 5.56 -34.19 -34.30
N ARG A 26 5.33 -35.42 -34.80
CA ARG A 26 5.06 -36.59 -33.93
C ARG A 26 6.20 -36.89 -32.97
N ALA A 27 7.45 -36.77 -33.42
CA ALA A 27 8.60 -36.87 -32.54
C ALA A 27 8.55 -35.79 -31.44
N GLY A 28 8.21 -34.56 -31.80
CA GLY A 28 8.02 -33.46 -30.84
C GLY A 28 6.93 -33.75 -29.81
N LEU A 29 5.78 -34.29 -30.21
CA LEU A 29 4.70 -34.70 -29.31
C LEU A 29 5.20 -35.72 -28.28
N LYS A 30 5.85 -36.79 -28.74
CA LYS A 30 6.43 -37.83 -27.88
C LYS A 30 7.44 -37.26 -26.87
N GLN A 31 8.23 -36.27 -27.28
CA GLN A 31 9.16 -35.59 -26.37
C GLN A 31 8.43 -34.71 -25.35
N GLY A 32 7.35 -34.04 -25.75
CA GLY A 32 6.51 -33.25 -24.87
C GLY A 32 5.80 -34.11 -23.81
N GLU A 33 5.23 -35.25 -24.21
CA GLU A 33 4.63 -36.23 -23.29
C GLU A 33 5.64 -36.74 -22.25
N ALA A 34 6.91 -36.87 -22.63
CA ALA A 34 8.00 -37.26 -21.74
C ALA A 34 8.56 -36.09 -20.90
N GLY A 35 7.97 -34.89 -20.94
CA GLY A 35 8.45 -33.69 -20.24
C GLY A 35 9.76 -33.11 -20.79
N ARG A 36 10.27 -33.63 -21.91
CA ARG A 36 11.52 -33.20 -22.56
C ARG A 36 11.25 -32.02 -23.48
N TRP A 37 10.89 -30.89 -22.87
CA TRP A 37 10.44 -29.68 -23.57
C TRP A 37 11.51 -29.06 -24.47
N ARG A 38 12.79 -29.28 -24.18
CA ARG A 38 13.88 -28.75 -25.01
C ARG A 38 13.94 -29.45 -26.36
N GLU A 39 13.86 -30.76 -26.34
CA GLU A 39 13.86 -31.67 -27.48
C GLU A 39 12.57 -31.51 -28.28
N ALA A 40 11.43 -31.41 -27.59
CA ALA A 40 10.13 -31.13 -28.21
C ALA A 40 10.16 -29.82 -29.03
N ALA A 41 10.64 -28.73 -28.43
CA ALA A 41 10.77 -27.44 -29.11
C ALA A 41 11.72 -27.51 -30.33
N LEU A 42 12.81 -28.28 -30.27
CA LEU A 42 13.70 -28.47 -31.42
C LEU A 42 13.02 -29.23 -32.56
N ALA A 43 12.28 -30.29 -32.23
CA ALA A 43 11.54 -31.09 -33.21
C ALA A 43 10.43 -30.26 -33.88
N PHE A 44 9.62 -29.54 -33.09
CA PHE A 44 8.58 -28.65 -33.62
C PHE A 44 9.17 -27.50 -34.45
N ALA A 45 10.29 -26.90 -34.05
CA ALA A 45 10.95 -25.85 -34.83
C ALA A 45 11.51 -26.35 -36.17
N ARG A 46 11.82 -27.64 -36.29
CA ARG A 46 12.20 -28.25 -37.57
C ARG A 46 10.96 -28.53 -38.42
N ALA A 47 9.88 -29.06 -37.82
CA ALA A 47 8.60 -29.26 -38.50
C ALA A 47 8.05 -27.96 -39.08
N ALA A 48 7.99 -26.89 -38.28
CA ALA A 48 7.53 -25.56 -38.68
C ALA A 48 8.41 -24.91 -39.77
N ARG A 49 9.70 -25.27 -39.87
CA ARG A 49 10.57 -24.82 -40.96
C ARG A 49 10.30 -25.52 -42.29
N LEU A 50 9.95 -26.82 -42.24
CA LEU A 50 9.62 -27.59 -43.43
C LEU A 50 8.22 -27.26 -43.97
N ALA A 51 7.30 -26.89 -43.09
CA ALA A 51 5.94 -26.48 -43.44
C ALA A 51 5.56 -25.18 -42.72
N PRO A 52 6.06 -24.01 -43.16
CA PRO A 52 5.86 -22.74 -42.46
C PRO A 52 4.43 -22.21 -42.50
N GLY A 53 3.57 -22.76 -43.36
CA GLY A 53 2.15 -22.42 -43.48
C GLY A 53 1.20 -23.29 -42.65
N ASP A 54 1.71 -24.25 -41.85
CA ASP A 54 0.90 -25.07 -40.95
C ASP A 54 0.91 -24.48 -39.53
N ALA A 55 -0.23 -23.91 -39.11
CA ALA A 55 -0.38 -23.27 -37.81
C ALA A 55 -0.10 -24.24 -36.65
N LEU A 56 -0.47 -25.52 -36.78
CA LEU A 56 -0.36 -26.52 -35.73
C LEU A 56 1.08 -26.71 -35.24
N TYR A 57 2.06 -26.64 -36.16
CA TYR A 57 3.47 -26.80 -35.81
C TYR A 57 4.00 -25.59 -35.04
N TRP A 58 3.55 -24.39 -35.38
CA TRP A 58 3.89 -23.16 -34.66
C TRP A 58 3.25 -23.12 -33.27
N THR A 59 1.99 -23.55 -33.14
CA THR A 59 1.27 -23.64 -31.86
C THR A 59 1.94 -24.63 -30.90
N ASN A 60 2.31 -25.81 -31.39
CA ASN A 60 3.04 -26.80 -30.59
C ASN A 60 4.47 -26.36 -30.24
N LEU A 61 5.14 -25.64 -31.14
CA LEU A 61 6.43 -25.00 -30.82
C LEU A 61 6.29 -23.97 -29.71
N ALA A 62 5.27 -23.09 -29.78
CA ALA A 62 4.99 -22.10 -28.76
C ALA A 62 4.71 -22.77 -27.41
N HIS A 63 3.92 -23.85 -27.40
CA HIS A 63 3.61 -24.62 -26.21
C HIS A 63 4.87 -25.20 -25.55
N ALA A 64 5.74 -25.84 -26.32
CA ALA A 64 7.00 -26.40 -25.81
C ALA A 64 7.97 -25.30 -25.31
N GLN A 65 8.02 -24.15 -25.98
CA GLN A 65 8.84 -23.01 -25.55
C GLN A 65 8.34 -22.40 -24.24
N ARG A 66 7.02 -22.31 -24.05
CA ARG A 66 6.38 -21.83 -22.81
C ARG A 66 6.73 -22.71 -21.61
N HIS A 67 6.61 -24.04 -21.76
CA HIS A 67 6.94 -25.00 -20.70
C HIS A 67 8.42 -24.98 -20.30
N ARG A 68 9.32 -24.64 -21.22
CA ARG A 68 10.76 -24.45 -20.93
C ARG A 68 11.10 -23.03 -20.46
N GLY A 69 10.12 -22.16 -20.23
CA GLY A 69 10.35 -20.77 -19.78
C GLY A 69 10.89 -19.82 -20.84
N ALA A 70 10.96 -20.21 -22.12
CA ALA A 70 11.42 -19.35 -23.21
C ALA A 70 10.29 -18.43 -23.71
N LEU A 71 9.73 -17.59 -22.82
CA LEU A 71 8.48 -16.85 -23.01
C LEU A 71 8.49 -15.96 -24.26
N THR A 72 9.53 -15.16 -24.48
CA THR A 72 9.63 -14.28 -25.66
C THR A 72 9.60 -15.07 -26.97
N ARG A 73 10.24 -16.25 -26.99
CA ARG A 73 10.20 -17.13 -28.16
C ARG A 73 8.83 -17.76 -28.33
N ALA A 74 8.19 -18.18 -27.23
CA ALA A 74 6.84 -18.72 -27.25
C ALA A 74 5.84 -17.73 -27.85
N VAL A 75 5.90 -16.46 -27.45
CA VAL A 75 5.09 -15.38 -28.03
C VAL A 75 5.33 -15.23 -29.53
N ALA A 76 6.60 -15.25 -29.98
CA ALA A 76 6.92 -15.14 -31.40
C ALA A 76 6.36 -16.32 -32.22
N SER A 77 6.48 -17.55 -31.71
CA SER A 77 5.93 -18.74 -32.36
C SER A 77 4.39 -18.72 -32.37
N ALA A 78 3.76 -18.31 -31.27
CA ALA A 78 2.30 -18.16 -31.19
C ALA A 78 1.79 -17.11 -32.18
N ARG A 79 2.45 -15.94 -32.28
CA ARG A 79 2.13 -14.93 -33.30
C ARG A 79 2.25 -15.46 -34.72
N ARG A 80 3.20 -16.37 -34.97
CA ARG A 80 3.33 -17.00 -36.29
C ARG A 80 2.18 -17.95 -36.59
N ALA A 81 1.70 -18.71 -35.60
CA ALA A 81 0.48 -19.50 -35.73
C ALA A 81 -0.74 -18.60 -35.99
N LEU A 82 -0.87 -17.50 -35.24
CA LEU A 82 -1.98 -16.54 -35.37
C LEU A 82 -1.98 -15.76 -36.70
N ALA A 83 -0.83 -15.64 -37.36
CA ALA A 83 -0.77 -15.08 -38.71
C ALA A 83 -1.32 -16.03 -39.78
N ILE A 84 -1.47 -17.32 -39.46
CA ILE A 84 -1.99 -18.37 -40.35
C ILE A 84 -3.45 -18.66 -39.98
N ASP A 85 -3.75 -18.82 -38.69
CA ASP A 85 -5.08 -18.98 -38.12
C ASP A 85 -5.30 -17.96 -37.00
N ALA A 86 -5.98 -16.85 -37.33
CA ALA A 86 -6.14 -15.70 -36.46
C ALA A 86 -6.90 -15.99 -35.15
N VAL A 87 -7.65 -17.09 -35.09
CA VAL A 87 -8.49 -17.45 -33.95
C VAL A 87 -8.10 -18.80 -33.32
N ASP A 88 -6.89 -19.31 -33.58
CA ASP A 88 -6.37 -20.51 -32.91
C ASP A 88 -6.42 -20.32 -31.37
N PRO A 89 -7.33 -21.04 -30.67
CA PRO A 89 -7.56 -20.80 -29.24
C PRO A 89 -6.33 -21.13 -28.40
N THR A 90 -5.57 -22.13 -28.82
CA THR A 90 -4.37 -22.59 -28.10
C THR A 90 -3.24 -21.58 -28.27
N ALA A 91 -3.08 -21.03 -29.47
CA ALA A 91 -2.08 -20.00 -29.73
C ALA A 91 -2.39 -18.69 -28.99
N LEU A 92 -3.66 -18.24 -28.98
CA LEU A 92 -4.10 -17.06 -28.22
C LEU A 92 -3.86 -17.23 -26.71
N ARG A 93 -4.24 -18.38 -26.14
CA ARG A 93 -3.99 -18.68 -24.73
C ARG A 93 -2.51 -18.67 -24.36
N ILE A 94 -1.67 -19.33 -25.17
CA ILE A 94 -0.22 -19.36 -24.94
C ILE A 94 0.37 -17.96 -25.03
N ALA A 95 -0.03 -17.17 -26.03
CA ALA A 95 0.41 -15.79 -26.19
C ALA A 95 0.01 -14.93 -24.99
N GLY A 96 -1.27 -14.99 -24.57
CA GLY A 96 -1.79 -14.26 -23.41
C GLY A 96 -1.02 -14.55 -22.12
N ASP A 97 -0.89 -15.84 -21.74
CA ASP A 97 -0.12 -16.29 -20.56
C ASP A 97 1.34 -15.80 -20.61
N CYS A 98 2.02 -15.98 -21.75
CA CYS A 98 3.41 -15.57 -21.88
C CYS A 98 3.57 -14.05 -21.83
N LEU A 99 2.67 -13.28 -22.44
CA LEU A 99 2.69 -11.82 -22.43
C LEU A 99 2.42 -11.27 -21.03
N GLN A 100 1.47 -11.85 -20.30
CA GLN A 100 1.20 -11.52 -18.89
C GLN A 100 2.44 -11.75 -18.02
N ARG A 101 3.10 -12.90 -18.15
CA ARG A 101 4.35 -13.20 -17.43
C ARG A 101 5.52 -12.29 -17.82
N LEU A 102 5.51 -11.76 -19.04
CA LEU A 102 6.45 -10.74 -19.52
C LEU A 102 6.03 -9.30 -19.15
N ARG A 103 4.94 -9.13 -18.37
CA ARG A 103 4.36 -7.83 -17.98
C ARG A 103 3.95 -6.95 -19.17
N ARG A 104 3.61 -7.55 -20.31
CA ARG A 104 3.09 -6.88 -21.51
C ARG A 104 1.56 -6.97 -21.50
N TYR A 105 0.94 -6.27 -20.55
CA TYR A 105 -0.45 -6.47 -20.18
C TYR A 105 -1.45 -6.12 -21.29
N GLU A 106 -1.23 -5.04 -22.05
CA GLU A 106 -2.13 -4.64 -23.15
C GLU A 106 -2.19 -5.71 -24.24
N ALA A 107 -1.02 -6.25 -24.60
CA ALA A 107 -0.94 -7.32 -25.59
C ALA A 107 -1.55 -8.63 -25.06
N ALA A 108 -1.42 -8.91 -23.75
CA ALA A 108 -2.06 -10.06 -23.12
C ALA A 108 -3.60 -9.91 -23.15
N ALA A 109 -4.12 -8.74 -22.77
CA ALA A 109 -5.56 -8.44 -22.81
C ALA A 109 -6.13 -8.59 -24.23
N ALA A 110 -5.40 -8.13 -25.26
CA ALA A 110 -5.80 -8.31 -26.64
C ALA A 110 -5.93 -9.80 -27.04
N CYS A 111 -5.03 -10.66 -26.57
CA CYS A 111 -5.13 -12.11 -26.82
C CYS A 111 -6.35 -12.73 -26.15
N PHE A 112 -6.65 -12.37 -24.90
CA PHE A 112 -7.82 -12.89 -24.20
C PHE A 112 -9.13 -12.35 -24.78
N GLY A 113 -9.20 -11.05 -25.08
CA GLY A 113 -10.35 -10.45 -25.75
C GLY A 113 -10.64 -11.06 -27.13
N ALA A 114 -9.61 -11.47 -27.88
CA ALA A 114 -9.79 -12.17 -29.16
C ALA A 114 -10.43 -13.56 -29.01
N LEU A 115 -10.12 -14.31 -27.94
CA LEU A 115 -10.79 -15.58 -27.63
C LEU A 115 -12.29 -15.35 -27.40
N GLU A 116 -12.62 -14.36 -26.57
CA GLU A 116 -14.00 -14.05 -26.23
C GLU A 116 -14.79 -13.55 -27.45
N ALA A 117 -14.18 -12.71 -28.28
CA ALA A 117 -14.78 -12.22 -29.52
C ALA A 117 -15.04 -13.34 -30.54
N ALA A 118 -14.24 -14.42 -30.52
CA ALA A 118 -14.47 -15.63 -31.31
C ALA A 118 -15.57 -16.54 -30.72
N GLY A 119 -16.25 -16.12 -29.64
CA GLY A 119 -17.31 -16.88 -28.98
C GLY A 119 -16.79 -17.95 -28.01
N ILE A 120 -15.48 -17.99 -27.74
CA ILE A 120 -14.87 -18.98 -26.84
C ILE A 120 -15.01 -18.48 -25.41
N GLN A 121 -16.00 -19.03 -24.70
CA GLN A 121 -16.26 -18.71 -23.30
C GLN A 121 -15.57 -19.75 -22.41
N ASP A 122 -14.32 -19.49 -22.04
CA ASP A 122 -13.56 -20.31 -21.08
C ASP A 122 -13.38 -19.52 -19.77
N ALA A 123 -13.98 -20.03 -18.69
CA ALA A 123 -14.01 -19.32 -17.41
C ALA A 123 -12.61 -19.04 -16.84
N GLU A 124 -11.65 -19.97 -17.03
CA GLU A 124 -10.29 -19.79 -16.52
C GLU A 124 -9.56 -18.68 -17.28
N MET A 125 -9.72 -18.62 -18.60
CA MET A 125 -9.14 -17.56 -19.43
C MET A 125 -9.77 -16.21 -19.17
N MET A 126 -11.09 -16.15 -18.95
CA MET A 126 -11.78 -14.93 -18.58
C MET A 126 -11.32 -14.41 -17.21
N VAL A 127 -11.07 -15.31 -16.24
CA VAL A 127 -10.46 -14.94 -14.95
C VAL A 127 -9.04 -14.36 -15.14
N GLN A 128 -8.22 -14.95 -16.01
CA GLN A 128 -6.90 -14.39 -16.34
C GLN A 128 -7.01 -13.03 -17.05
N HIS A 129 -7.99 -12.87 -17.94
CA HIS A 129 -8.27 -11.59 -18.58
C HIS A 129 -8.62 -10.50 -17.55
N GLY A 130 -9.50 -10.80 -16.60
CA GLY A 130 -9.82 -9.92 -15.48
C GLY A 130 -8.57 -9.51 -14.68
N ALA A 131 -7.67 -10.46 -14.39
CA ALA A 131 -6.41 -10.16 -13.70
C ALA A 131 -5.49 -9.21 -14.51
N VAL A 132 -5.41 -9.41 -15.82
CA VAL A 132 -4.66 -8.52 -16.71
C VAL A 132 -5.28 -7.13 -16.78
N LEU A 133 -6.61 -7.02 -16.86
CA LEU A 133 -7.33 -5.75 -16.88
C LEU A 133 -7.13 -4.95 -15.58
N LEU A 134 -7.09 -5.62 -14.43
CA LEU A 134 -6.72 -4.98 -13.16
C LEU A 134 -5.28 -4.47 -13.16
N SER A 135 -4.34 -5.23 -13.77
CA SER A 135 -2.95 -4.77 -13.94
C SER A 135 -2.83 -3.55 -14.85
N LEU A 136 -3.80 -3.35 -15.73
CA LEU A 136 -3.94 -2.18 -16.62
C LEU A 136 -4.74 -1.02 -15.99
N LEU A 137 -5.14 -1.13 -14.72
CA LEU A 137 -6.01 -0.15 -14.05
C LEU A 137 -7.36 0.04 -14.78
N ARG A 138 -7.93 -1.04 -15.33
CA ARG A 138 -9.24 -1.07 -16.00
C ARG A 138 -10.25 -1.90 -15.19
N PRO A 139 -10.60 -1.49 -13.96
CA PRO A 139 -11.41 -2.31 -13.06
C PRO A 139 -12.87 -2.50 -13.53
N GLY A 140 -13.44 -1.55 -14.28
CA GLY A 140 -14.78 -1.69 -14.85
C GLY A 140 -14.88 -2.86 -15.82
N GLU A 141 -13.97 -2.91 -16.80
CA GLU A 141 -13.91 -4.01 -17.77
C GLU A 141 -13.53 -5.34 -17.10
N ALA A 142 -12.64 -5.31 -16.11
CA ALA A 142 -12.32 -6.51 -15.32
C ALA A 142 -13.58 -7.08 -14.65
N ALA A 143 -14.40 -6.23 -14.03
CA ALA A 143 -15.64 -6.64 -13.39
C ALA A 143 -16.64 -7.24 -14.40
N GLU A 144 -16.79 -6.65 -15.58
CA GLU A 144 -17.69 -7.17 -16.64
C GLU A 144 -17.28 -8.58 -17.09
N VAL A 145 -15.99 -8.79 -17.36
CA VAL A 145 -15.46 -10.10 -17.76
C VAL A 145 -15.63 -11.13 -16.64
N LEU A 146 -15.34 -10.75 -15.39
CA LEU A 146 -15.45 -11.65 -14.23
C LEU A 146 -16.90 -12.02 -13.92
N LEU A 147 -17.85 -11.08 -14.05
CA LEU A 147 -19.29 -11.33 -13.89
C LEU A 147 -19.84 -12.28 -14.96
N ARG A 148 -19.22 -12.35 -16.13
CA ARG A 148 -19.54 -13.37 -17.16
C ARG A 148 -18.84 -14.71 -16.89
N ALA A 149 -17.65 -14.69 -16.30
CA ALA A 149 -16.87 -15.90 -16.00
C ALA A 149 -17.45 -16.72 -14.84
N LEU A 150 -17.87 -16.05 -13.75
CA LEU A 150 -18.30 -16.70 -12.52
C LEU A 150 -19.58 -17.56 -12.67
N PRO A 151 -20.57 -17.22 -13.51
CA PRO A 151 -21.67 -18.14 -13.81
C PRO A 151 -21.24 -19.45 -14.50
N LEU A 152 -20.14 -19.42 -15.27
CA LEU A 152 -19.59 -20.62 -15.92
C LEU A 152 -18.80 -21.49 -14.93
N LYS A 153 -18.18 -20.87 -13.92
CA LYS A 153 -17.44 -21.55 -12.86
C LYS A 153 -17.62 -20.82 -11.51
N PRO A 154 -18.71 -21.12 -10.77
CA PRO A 154 -19.01 -20.43 -9.51
C PRO A 154 -18.02 -20.72 -8.39
N ASP A 155 -17.37 -21.89 -8.43
CA ASP A 155 -16.40 -22.40 -7.45
C ASP A 155 -14.95 -21.94 -7.77
N ALA A 156 -14.79 -20.71 -8.26
CA ALA A 156 -13.50 -20.11 -8.59
C ALA A 156 -13.11 -19.00 -7.60
N PRO A 157 -12.43 -19.32 -6.46
CA PRO A 157 -12.03 -18.31 -5.47
C PRO A 157 -11.22 -17.16 -6.04
N MET A 158 -10.33 -17.44 -7.02
CA MET A 158 -9.56 -16.40 -7.70
C MET A 158 -10.45 -15.43 -8.47
N GLY A 159 -11.51 -15.91 -9.12
CA GLY A 159 -12.45 -15.07 -9.85
C GLY A 159 -13.20 -14.11 -8.92
N HIS A 160 -13.66 -14.62 -7.77
CA HIS A 160 -14.31 -13.80 -6.74
C HIS A 160 -13.34 -12.80 -6.09
N ALA A 161 -12.10 -13.21 -5.82
CA ALA A 161 -11.07 -12.31 -5.27
C ALA A 161 -10.73 -11.16 -6.23
N LEU A 162 -10.58 -11.45 -7.53
CA LEU A 162 -10.36 -10.43 -8.55
C LEU A 162 -11.58 -9.52 -8.74
N LEU A 163 -12.80 -10.07 -8.67
CA LEU A 163 -14.02 -9.26 -8.75
C LEU A 163 -14.13 -8.34 -7.53
N SER A 164 -13.75 -8.83 -6.36
CA SER A 164 -13.64 -8.01 -5.16
C SER A 164 -12.65 -6.85 -5.33
N ASP A 165 -11.46 -7.12 -5.90
CA ASP A 165 -10.47 -6.07 -6.17
C ASP A 165 -11.01 -5.05 -7.19
N ALA A 166 -11.68 -5.51 -8.25
CA ALA A 166 -12.33 -4.66 -9.25
C ALA A 166 -13.44 -3.78 -8.66
N CYS A 167 -14.27 -4.32 -7.78
CA CYS A 167 -15.32 -3.57 -7.08
C CYS A 167 -14.70 -2.52 -6.14
N ARG A 168 -13.65 -2.88 -5.38
CA ARG A 168 -12.96 -1.95 -4.48
C ARG A 168 -12.34 -0.77 -5.25
N ASP A 169 -11.68 -1.04 -6.37
CA ASP A 169 -11.04 -0.02 -7.20
C ASP A 169 -12.08 0.92 -7.88
N GLN A 170 -13.33 0.49 -7.98
CA GLN A 170 -14.48 1.30 -8.41
C GLN A 170 -15.22 2.00 -7.26
N GLY A 171 -14.78 1.85 -6.01
CA GLY A 171 -15.48 2.39 -4.84
C GLY A 171 -16.71 1.59 -4.38
N ARG A 172 -17.00 0.45 -5.04
CA ARG A 172 -18.13 -0.45 -4.76
C ARG A 172 -17.77 -1.42 -3.62
N LYS A 173 -17.60 -0.87 -2.42
CA LYS A 173 -17.12 -1.57 -1.23
C LYS A 173 -18.07 -2.66 -0.75
N ARG A 174 -19.40 -2.43 -0.77
CA ARG A 174 -20.39 -3.44 -0.35
C ARG A 174 -20.29 -4.70 -1.20
N GLU A 175 -20.22 -4.54 -2.53
CA GLU A 175 -20.10 -5.66 -3.45
C GLU A 175 -18.75 -6.37 -3.32
N ALA A 176 -17.67 -5.64 -3.01
CA ALA A 176 -16.39 -6.25 -2.68
C ALA A 176 -16.50 -7.16 -1.44
N VAL A 177 -17.20 -6.72 -0.39
CA VAL A 177 -17.43 -7.53 0.83
C VAL A 177 -18.18 -8.82 0.49
N GLU A 178 -19.21 -8.80 -0.35
CA GLU A 178 -19.93 -10.03 -0.74
C GLU A 178 -19.05 -11.01 -1.53
N CYS A 179 -18.20 -10.50 -2.41
CA CYS A 179 -17.23 -11.31 -3.12
C CYS A 179 -16.24 -11.96 -2.15
N MET A 180 -15.74 -11.23 -1.16
CA MET A 180 -14.84 -11.76 -0.12
C MET A 180 -15.52 -12.79 0.78
N ARG A 181 -16.80 -12.61 1.14
CA ARG A 181 -17.58 -13.63 1.84
C ARG A 181 -17.64 -14.94 1.05
N THR A 182 -17.84 -14.84 -0.26
CA THR A 182 -17.84 -16.02 -1.14
C THR A 182 -16.47 -16.69 -1.18
N VAL A 183 -15.38 -15.93 -1.23
CA VAL A 183 -14.01 -16.48 -1.12
C VAL A 183 -13.81 -17.20 0.20
N LEU A 184 -14.22 -16.63 1.33
CA LEU A 184 -14.11 -17.26 2.66
C LEU A 184 -14.99 -18.51 2.81
N ALA A 185 -16.14 -18.55 2.15
CA ALA A 185 -16.97 -19.76 2.09
C ALA A 185 -16.30 -20.89 1.29
N LEU A 186 -15.62 -20.55 0.18
CA LEU A 186 -14.90 -21.53 -0.65
C LEU A 186 -13.53 -21.91 -0.06
N ARG A 187 -12.91 -21.02 0.72
CA ARG A 187 -11.61 -21.20 1.37
C ARG A 187 -11.66 -20.70 2.81
N PRO A 188 -12.23 -21.49 3.73
CA PRO A 188 -12.17 -21.18 5.15
C PRO A 188 -10.72 -21.04 5.60
N GLY A 189 -10.42 -19.99 6.36
CA GLY A 189 -9.07 -19.71 6.85
C GLY A 189 -8.16 -18.90 5.91
N ASP A 190 -8.70 -18.35 4.81
CA ASP A 190 -7.97 -17.38 3.98
C ASP A 190 -7.76 -16.06 4.74
N LEU A 191 -6.64 -15.98 5.47
CA LEU A 191 -6.26 -14.84 6.32
C LEU A 191 -6.23 -13.51 5.55
N GLN A 192 -5.71 -13.52 4.32
CA GLN A 192 -5.65 -12.33 3.47
C GLN A 192 -7.06 -11.79 3.19
N THR A 193 -7.97 -12.68 2.79
CA THR A 193 -9.34 -12.30 2.46
C THR A 193 -10.08 -11.82 3.70
N LEU A 194 -9.91 -12.49 4.85
CA LEU A 194 -10.53 -12.07 6.10
C LEU A 194 -10.07 -10.68 6.54
N ALA A 195 -8.76 -10.42 6.51
CA ALA A 195 -8.20 -9.13 6.89
C ALA A 195 -8.67 -8.00 5.95
N ARG A 196 -8.76 -8.27 4.64
CA ARG A 196 -9.30 -7.31 3.65
C ARG A 196 -10.79 -7.07 3.83
N MET A 197 -11.57 -8.12 4.09
CA MET A 197 -13.02 -8.00 4.32
C MET A 197 -13.30 -7.15 5.56
N SER A 198 -12.61 -7.43 6.67
CA SER A 198 -12.67 -6.63 7.88
C SER A 198 -12.33 -5.16 7.63
N PHE A 199 -11.33 -4.88 6.77
CA PHE A 199 -11.00 -3.50 6.39
C PHE A 199 -12.12 -2.81 5.60
N GLU A 200 -12.70 -3.47 4.60
CA GLU A 200 -13.78 -2.88 3.79
C GLU A 200 -15.06 -2.67 4.59
N LYS A 201 -15.44 -3.63 5.45
CA LYS A 201 -16.56 -3.49 6.40
C LYS A 201 -16.39 -2.25 7.28
N ARG A 202 -15.18 -2.03 7.84
CA ARG A 202 -14.90 -0.83 8.65
C ARG A 202 -14.85 0.47 7.85
N ASN A 203 -14.46 0.44 6.57
CA ASN A 203 -14.59 1.62 5.70
C ASN A 203 -16.07 2.03 5.50
N LEU A 204 -16.98 1.06 5.53
CA LEU A 204 -18.43 1.25 5.50
C LEU A 204 -19.03 1.55 6.89
N LEU A 205 -18.21 1.52 7.95
CA LEU A 205 -18.64 1.55 9.36
C LEU A 205 -19.66 0.44 9.69
N ASP A 206 -19.56 -0.67 8.96
CA ASP A 206 -20.30 -1.89 9.25
C ASP A 206 -19.51 -2.73 10.25
N TRP A 207 -19.98 -2.75 11.49
CA TRP A 207 -19.38 -3.52 12.58
C TRP A 207 -20.10 -4.84 12.83
N GLN A 208 -21.02 -5.25 11.96
CA GLN A 208 -21.63 -6.58 12.05
C GLN A 208 -20.52 -7.64 12.04
N GLU A 209 -20.60 -8.60 12.95
CA GLU A 209 -19.64 -9.70 13.07
C GLU A 209 -18.19 -9.27 13.38
N LEU A 210 -17.93 -8.00 13.74
CA LEU A 210 -16.56 -7.52 13.99
C LEU A 210 -15.83 -8.38 15.04
N ASP A 211 -16.50 -8.75 16.12
CA ASP A 211 -15.91 -9.59 17.17
C ASP A 211 -15.60 -11.01 16.68
N ALA A 212 -16.44 -11.57 15.82
CA ALA A 212 -16.22 -12.87 15.20
C ALA A 212 -15.03 -12.83 14.21
N ASP A 213 -14.99 -11.79 13.36
CA ASP A 213 -13.87 -11.54 12.44
C ASP A 213 -12.55 -11.40 13.23
N LEU A 214 -12.56 -10.66 14.35
CA LEU A 214 -11.41 -10.50 15.24
C LEU A 214 -10.97 -11.80 15.90
N ALA A 215 -11.91 -12.62 16.38
CA ALA A 215 -11.60 -13.91 16.98
C ALA A 215 -10.90 -14.83 15.95
N GLN A 216 -11.44 -14.88 14.72
CA GLN A 216 -10.87 -15.68 13.65
C GLN A 216 -9.51 -15.17 13.19
N LEU A 217 -9.32 -13.83 13.09
CA LEU A 217 -8.01 -13.25 12.80
C LEU A 217 -6.96 -13.64 13.85
N ARG A 218 -7.31 -13.59 15.15
CA ARG A 218 -6.40 -14.01 16.23
C ARG A 218 -6.05 -15.48 16.14
N GLU A 219 -7.03 -16.35 15.88
CA GLU A 219 -6.81 -17.78 15.72
C GLU A 219 -5.85 -18.06 14.55
N LEU A 220 -6.13 -17.47 13.38
CA LEU A 220 -5.31 -17.66 12.19
C LEU A 220 -3.89 -17.14 12.38
N LEU A 221 -3.69 -16.00 13.04
CA LEU A 221 -2.36 -15.42 13.30
C LEU A 221 -1.54 -16.21 14.34
N ARG A 222 -2.21 -16.82 15.33
CA ARG A 222 -1.55 -17.70 16.31
C ARG A 222 -1.22 -19.08 15.74
N GLY A 223 -1.96 -19.51 14.73
CA GLY A 223 -1.73 -20.77 14.03
C GLY A 223 -0.43 -20.79 13.22
N PRO A 224 0.03 -21.98 12.79
CA PRO A 224 1.18 -22.11 11.90
C PRO A 224 0.90 -21.39 10.58
N GLN A 225 1.73 -20.40 10.26
CA GLN A 225 1.62 -19.68 8.99
C GLN A 225 2.24 -20.53 7.87
N PRO A 226 1.57 -20.71 6.72
CA PRO A 226 2.23 -21.28 5.54
C PRO A 226 3.37 -20.35 5.09
N GLU A 227 4.59 -20.88 5.02
CA GLU A 227 5.80 -20.15 4.61
C GLU A 227 5.89 -20.02 3.06
N PRO A 228 6.34 -18.87 2.53
CA PRO A 228 6.00 -17.50 2.88
C PRO A 228 4.59 -17.15 2.36
N GLY A 229 3.68 -16.75 3.25
CA GLY A 229 2.31 -16.37 2.92
C GLY A 229 2.16 -14.86 2.75
N ARG A 230 1.52 -14.41 1.68
CA ARG A 230 1.12 -13.01 1.52
C ARG A 230 -0.16 -12.74 2.31
N ILE A 231 -0.09 -11.93 3.36
CA ILE A 231 -1.26 -11.42 4.07
C ILE A 231 -1.88 -10.28 3.24
N GLY A 232 -1.07 -9.38 2.68
CA GLY A 232 -1.50 -8.32 1.78
C GLY A 232 -2.52 -7.34 2.39
N ALA A 233 -2.53 -7.24 3.73
CA ALA A 233 -3.43 -6.38 4.52
C ALA A 233 -2.82 -5.96 5.87
N VAL A 234 -1.51 -6.07 6.08
CA VAL A 234 -0.85 -5.76 7.36
C VAL A 234 -1.15 -4.32 7.82
N PHE A 235 -1.11 -3.34 6.92
CA PHE A 235 -1.51 -1.96 7.21
C PHE A 235 -2.94 -1.84 7.75
N ALA A 236 -3.89 -2.58 7.15
CA ALA A 236 -5.27 -2.55 7.58
C ALA A 236 -5.45 -3.10 9.01
N MET A 237 -4.60 -4.04 9.42
CA MET A 237 -4.66 -4.65 10.75
C MET A 237 -4.25 -3.69 11.87
N LEU A 238 -3.47 -2.65 11.58
CA LEU A 238 -3.06 -1.63 12.56
C LEU A 238 -4.24 -0.88 13.20
N SER A 239 -5.42 -0.92 12.57
CA SER A 239 -6.64 -0.28 13.08
C SER A 239 -7.58 -1.27 13.79
N LEU A 240 -7.12 -2.49 14.04
CA LEU A 240 -7.84 -3.49 14.82
C LEU A 240 -7.25 -3.58 16.24
N PRO A 241 -8.07 -3.91 17.25
CA PRO A 241 -7.61 -4.16 18.62
C PRO A 241 -6.94 -5.54 18.72
N LEU A 242 -5.89 -5.75 17.92
CA LEU A 242 -5.04 -6.94 17.96
C LEU A 242 -3.82 -6.68 18.83
N GLU A 243 -3.35 -7.74 19.47
CA GLU A 243 -2.16 -7.74 20.30
C GLU A 243 -0.91 -7.39 19.45
N PRO A 244 0.01 -6.54 19.94
CA PRO A 244 1.19 -6.11 19.18
C PRO A 244 2.04 -7.27 18.62
N GLU A 245 2.10 -8.39 19.32
CA GLU A 245 2.82 -9.61 18.89
C GLU A 245 2.19 -10.24 17.64
N LEU A 246 0.86 -10.18 17.51
CA LEU A 246 0.16 -10.67 16.33
C LEU A 246 0.37 -9.74 15.14
N LEU A 247 0.42 -8.43 15.37
CA LEU A 247 0.75 -7.45 14.34
C LEU A 247 2.19 -7.64 13.84
N LEU A 248 3.15 -7.87 14.74
CA LEU A 248 4.54 -8.19 14.37
C LEU A 248 4.63 -9.52 13.61
N THR A 249 3.86 -10.54 14.01
CA THR A 249 3.78 -11.83 13.30
C THR A 249 3.31 -11.63 11.87
N ALA A 250 2.26 -10.84 11.67
CA ALA A 250 1.76 -10.49 10.35
C ALA A 250 2.80 -9.73 9.51
N ALA A 251 3.43 -8.72 10.10
CA ALA A 251 4.47 -7.92 9.44
C ALA A 251 5.68 -8.78 9.01
N ARG A 252 6.14 -9.71 9.87
CA ARG A 252 7.22 -10.65 9.55
C ARG A 252 6.87 -11.56 8.37
N SER A 253 5.66 -12.10 8.36
CA SER A 253 5.19 -12.96 7.27
C SER A 253 5.18 -12.21 5.93
N GLU A 254 4.62 -10.99 5.93
CA GLU A 254 4.55 -10.15 4.74
C GLU A 254 5.95 -9.70 4.28
N ALA A 255 6.83 -9.30 5.19
CA ALA A 255 8.19 -8.86 4.87
C ALA A 255 9.05 -9.98 4.27
N ARG A 256 8.91 -11.22 4.77
CA ARG A 256 9.54 -12.41 4.18
C ARG A 256 9.00 -12.70 2.79
N PHE A 257 7.68 -12.60 2.60
CA PHE A 257 7.08 -12.75 1.28
C PHE A 257 7.60 -11.69 0.30
N MET A 258 7.66 -10.42 0.71
CA MET A 258 8.16 -9.33 -0.14
C MET A 258 9.66 -9.44 -0.44
N GLY A 259 10.46 -9.91 0.53
CA GLY A 259 11.89 -10.16 0.32
C GLY A 259 12.18 -11.47 -0.43
N SER A 260 11.19 -12.33 -0.65
CA SER A 260 11.40 -13.65 -1.25
C SER A 260 12.00 -13.54 -2.66
N GLY A 261 13.04 -14.33 -2.92
CA GLY A 261 13.78 -14.30 -4.19
C GLY A 261 14.83 -13.18 -4.31
N SER A 262 14.92 -12.26 -3.34
CA SER A 262 15.98 -11.25 -3.28
C SER A 262 17.31 -11.89 -2.85
N GLN A 263 18.42 -11.41 -3.44
CA GLN A 263 19.77 -11.81 -3.05
C GLN A 263 20.50 -10.60 -2.45
N PRO A 264 20.88 -10.63 -1.17
CA PRO A 264 21.67 -9.57 -0.55
C PRO A 264 22.94 -9.26 -1.35
N LEU A 265 23.19 -7.98 -1.60
CA LEU A 265 24.45 -7.51 -2.14
C LEU A 265 25.57 -7.76 -1.12
N PRO A 266 26.84 -7.89 -1.56
CA PRO A 266 27.97 -8.02 -0.64
C PRO A 266 27.96 -6.93 0.42
N ALA A 267 28.31 -7.27 1.66
CA ALA A 267 28.36 -6.30 2.75
C ALA A 267 29.29 -5.13 2.39
N VAL A 268 28.89 -3.91 2.73
CA VAL A 268 29.75 -2.73 2.58
C VAL A 268 30.82 -2.81 3.67
N PRO A 269 32.12 -2.86 3.33
CA PRO A 269 33.18 -2.81 4.34
C PRO A 269 33.04 -1.52 5.14
N VAL A 270 33.26 -1.58 6.47
CA VAL A 270 33.29 -0.38 7.32
C VAL A 270 34.38 0.55 6.78
N PRO A 271 34.03 1.71 6.17
CA PRO A 271 35.01 2.56 5.54
C PRO A 271 35.79 3.34 6.61
N VAL A 272 37.06 3.63 6.32
CA VAL A 272 37.72 4.84 6.84
C VAL A 272 37.42 5.92 5.80
N PRO A 273 36.33 6.70 5.93
CA PRO A 273 36.02 7.72 4.94
C PRO A 273 37.14 8.77 4.90
N PRO A 274 37.43 9.36 3.73
CA PRO A 274 38.33 10.49 3.68
C PRO A 274 37.75 11.63 4.56
N PRO A 275 38.60 12.46 5.20
CA PRO A 275 38.17 13.43 6.23
C PRO A 275 37.10 14.44 5.81
N GLN A 276 36.83 14.55 4.51
CA GLN A 276 35.98 15.59 3.90
C GLN A 276 34.72 15.02 3.22
N ARG A 277 34.44 13.70 3.30
CA ARG A 277 33.23 13.13 2.69
C ARG A 277 32.01 13.40 3.56
N ARG A 278 31.00 14.08 2.99
CA ARG A 278 29.67 14.24 3.60
C ARG A 278 29.00 12.88 3.83
N THR A 279 28.23 12.77 4.91
CA THR A 279 27.40 11.59 5.16
C THR A 279 26.27 11.56 4.14
N ARG A 280 26.11 10.44 3.43
CA ARG A 280 25.13 10.28 2.35
C ARG A 280 23.83 9.71 2.89
N LEU A 281 22.75 10.47 2.79
CA LEU A 281 21.42 10.09 3.27
C LEU A 281 20.50 9.86 2.06
N GLY A 282 19.88 8.69 2.00
CA GLY A 282 18.92 8.32 0.96
C GLY A 282 17.51 8.15 1.52
N TRP A 283 16.49 8.61 0.81
CA TRP A 283 15.08 8.31 1.11
C TRP A 283 14.44 7.58 -0.06
N LEU A 284 13.81 6.45 0.22
CA LEU A 284 13.11 5.63 -0.76
C LEU A 284 11.60 5.80 -0.59
N SER A 285 10.92 6.28 -1.63
CA SER A 285 9.46 6.47 -1.57
C SER A 285 8.76 6.32 -2.91
N TYR A 286 7.57 5.72 -2.86
CA TYR A 286 6.57 5.77 -3.92
C TYR A 286 5.79 7.10 -3.91
N ASP A 287 5.81 7.81 -2.79
CA ASP A 287 4.90 8.91 -2.50
C ASP A 287 5.55 10.30 -2.58
N PHE A 288 6.67 10.42 -3.28
CA PHE A 288 7.23 11.71 -3.71
C PHE A 288 6.34 12.37 -4.78
N ARG A 289 5.18 12.86 -4.35
CA ARG A 289 4.06 13.43 -5.11
C ARG A 289 3.13 14.15 -4.13
N ASP A 290 1.97 14.66 -4.54
CA ASP A 290 0.97 15.22 -3.63
C ASP A 290 0.36 14.14 -2.73
N HIS A 291 1.05 13.87 -1.62
CA HIS A 291 0.76 12.80 -0.68
C HIS A 291 1.22 13.19 0.73
N ALA A 292 0.55 12.65 1.75
CA ALA A 292 0.79 12.95 3.17
C ALA A 292 2.27 12.84 3.58
N VAL A 293 2.99 11.82 3.11
CA VAL A 293 4.43 11.65 3.41
C VAL A 293 5.25 12.86 2.92
N SER A 294 5.05 13.26 1.66
CA SER A 294 5.75 14.41 1.08
C SER A 294 5.36 15.72 1.76
N GLN A 295 4.07 15.86 2.08
CA GLN A 295 3.52 17.03 2.77
C GLN A 295 4.13 17.24 4.16
N LEU A 296 4.37 16.14 4.89
CA LEU A 296 5.00 16.14 6.20
C LEU A 296 6.51 16.43 6.10
N LEU A 297 7.19 15.84 5.12
CA LEU A 297 8.65 15.73 5.10
C LEU A 297 9.37 16.83 4.30
N VAL A 298 8.73 17.46 3.29
CA VAL A 298 9.41 18.32 2.31
C VAL A 298 10.25 19.44 2.94
N GLU A 299 9.70 20.16 3.91
CA GLU A 299 10.44 21.26 4.55
C GLU A 299 11.58 20.76 5.43
N VAL A 300 11.45 19.59 6.04
CA VAL A 300 12.54 19.00 6.82
C VAL A 300 13.73 18.68 5.92
N LEU A 301 13.49 18.12 4.73
CA LEU A 301 14.54 17.84 3.74
C LEU A 301 15.22 19.11 3.20
N GLU A 302 14.48 20.21 3.11
CA GLU A 302 15.00 21.53 2.72
C GLU A 302 15.93 22.13 3.82
N HIS A 303 15.73 21.75 5.08
CA HIS A 303 16.51 22.25 6.22
C HIS A 303 17.69 21.36 6.64
N ILE A 304 17.88 20.19 6.02
CA ILE A 304 19.06 19.34 6.29
C ILE A 304 20.34 20.08 5.89
N ASP A 305 21.33 20.04 6.77
CA ASP A 305 22.64 20.70 6.59
C ASP A 305 23.43 20.09 5.42
N ARG A 306 23.50 20.82 4.30
CA ARG A 306 24.17 20.39 3.07
C ARG A 306 25.70 20.45 3.13
N GLU A 307 26.28 21.10 4.13
CA GLU A 307 27.73 21.09 4.35
C GLU A 307 28.18 19.76 4.96
N ARG A 308 27.30 19.13 5.76
CA ARG A 308 27.57 17.85 6.45
C ARG A 308 26.98 16.64 5.73
N PHE A 309 25.85 16.83 5.05
CA PHE A 309 25.08 15.74 4.44
C PHE A 309 24.88 15.94 2.93
N GLU A 310 24.92 14.83 2.20
CA GLU A 310 24.62 14.75 0.76
C GLU A 310 23.33 13.93 0.61
N LEU A 311 22.28 14.48 -0.03
CA LEU A 311 20.95 13.85 -0.01
C LEU A 311 20.53 13.25 -1.35
N PHE A 312 19.91 12.07 -1.27
CA PHE A 312 19.35 11.34 -2.38
C PHE A 312 17.87 11.02 -2.13
N LEU A 313 16.99 11.40 -3.07
CA LEU A 313 15.58 11.01 -3.06
C LEU A 313 15.33 10.00 -4.19
N TYR A 314 15.07 8.74 -3.82
CA TYR A 314 14.78 7.64 -4.72
C TYR A 314 13.27 7.49 -4.91
N SER A 315 12.76 7.94 -6.06
CA SER A 315 11.33 7.89 -6.38
C SER A 315 10.98 6.64 -7.17
N THR A 316 9.98 5.89 -6.69
CA THR A 316 9.48 4.68 -7.38
C THR A 316 8.05 4.85 -7.90
N GLY A 317 7.37 5.94 -7.50
CA GLY A 317 6.00 6.24 -7.87
C GLY A 317 5.88 7.32 -8.94
N PRO A 318 4.64 7.61 -9.38
CA PRO A 318 4.39 8.51 -10.49
C PRO A 318 4.80 9.94 -10.16
N ASP A 319 5.27 10.65 -11.18
CA ASP A 319 5.27 12.10 -11.23
C ASP A 319 3.84 12.56 -11.52
N ASP A 320 3.27 13.33 -10.60
CA ASP A 320 1.91 13.86 -10.69
C ASP A 320 1.87 15.34 -11.14
N GLY A 321 3.02 15.94 -11.48
CA GLY A 321 3.14 17.33 -11.88
C GLY A 321 2.82 18.34 -10.78
N SER A 322 2.72 17.90 -9.52
CA SER A 322 2.37 18.78 -8.40
C SER A 322 3.50 19.76 -8.06
N THR A 323 3.15 20.87 -7.43
CA THR A 323 4.13 21.82 -6.87
C THR A 323 4.99 21.15 -5.78
N LEU A 324 4.41 20.21 -5.03
CA LEU A 324 5.12 19.45 -4.02
C LEU A 324 6.16 18.51 -4.64
N ARG A 325 5.82 17.85 -5.75
CA ARG A 325 6.78 17.06 -6.53
C ARG A 325 7.96 17.92 -7.00
N ALA A 326 7.68 19.10 -7.56
CA ALA A 326 8.72 20.00 -8.03
C ALA A 326 9.69 20.45 -6.91
N ARG A 327 9.19 20.68 -5.69
CA ARG A 327 10.04 20.98 -4.52
C ARG A 327 10.97 19.81 -4.17
N LEU A 328 10.46 18.58 -4.23
CA LEU A 328 11.27 17.38 -3.97
C LEU A 328 12.32 17.15 -5.05
N GLU A 329 11.99 17.41 -6.32
CA GLU A 329 12.93 17.30 -7.45
C GLU A 329 14.04 18.34 -7.42
N ALA A 330 13.81 19.48 -6.75
CA ALA A 330 14.83 20.50 -6.51
C ALA A 330 15.89 20.07 -5.47
N CYS A 331 15.77 18.87 -4.88
CA CYS A 331 16.81 18.32 -4.01
C CYS A 331 18.10 18.05 -4.79
N GLU A 332 19.22 17.96 -4.07
CA GLU A 332 20.55 17.75 -4.65
C GLU A 332 20.61 16.55 -5.63
N HIS A 333 20.02 15.41 -5.25
CA HIS A 333 19.90 14.25 -6.11
C HIS A 333 18.50 13.64 -6.06
N PHE A 334 17.70 13.92 -7.09
CA PHE A 334 16.44 13.21 -7.31
C PHE A 334 16.64 12.08 -8.32
N VAL A 335 16.40 10.83 -7.90
CA VAL A 335 16.64 9.63 -8.70
C VAL A 335 15.32 8.92 -9.00
N ASP A 336 14.92 8.98 -10.27
CA ASP A 336 13.74 8.25 -10.76
C ASP A 336 14.07 6.77 -11.02
N LEU A 337 13.40 5.88 -10.28
CA LEU A 337 13.51 4.43 -10.37
C LEU A 337 12.26 3.79 -10.99
N ARG A 338 11.38 4.58 -11.62
CA ARG A 338 10.25 4.02 -12.37
C ARG A 338 10.74 3.13 -13.50
N GLY A 339 10.09 1.98 -13.65
CA GLY A 339 10.42 1.01 -14.70
C GLY A 339 11.66 0.15 -14.45
N THR A 340 12.41 0.38 -13.36
CA THR A 340 13.55 -0.49 -13.00
C THR A 340 13.08 -1.71 -12.21
N SER A 341 13.78 -2.84 -12.37
CA SER A 341 13.62 -3.98 -11.46
C SER A 341 14.13 -3.65 -10.05
N ASP A 342 13.79 -4.47 -9.05
CA ASP A 342 14.25 -4.25 -7.67
C ASP A 342 15.78 -4.40 -7.59
N GLU A 343 16.36 -5.32 -8.36
CA GLU A 343 17.81 -5.53 -8.47
C GLU A 343 18.52 -4.34 -9.11
N GLN A 344 17.95 -3.78 -10.18
CA GLN A 344 18.49 -2.58 -10.82
C GLN A 344 18.44 -1.38 -9.89
N ALA A 345 17.35 -1.22 -9.13
CA ALA A 345 17.21 -0.16 -8.14
C ALA A 345 18.22 -0.32 -6.99
N ALA A 346 18.35 -1.52 -6.42
CA ALA A 346 19.32 -1.80 -5.36
C ALA A 346 20.77 -1.56 -5.83
N ALA A 347 21.12 -2.02 -7.04
CA ALA A 347 22.43 -1.77 -7.62
C ALA A 347 22.71 -0.28 -7.83
N ARG A 348 21.71 0.50 -8.24
CA ARG A 348 21.82 1.96 -8.38
C ARG A 348 22.09 2.64 -7.04
N ILE A 349 21.28 2.34 -6.01
CA ILE A 349 21.45 2.91 -4.67
C ILE A 349 22.83 2.54 -4.10
N ARG A 350 23.28 1.29 -4.30
CA ARG A 350 24.62 0.86 -3.91
C ARG A 350 25.73 1.66 -4.61
N ALA A 351 25.59 1.91 -5.92
CA ALA A 351 26.56 2.68 -6.69
C ALA A 351 26.66 4.14 -6.24
N ASP A 352 25.55 4.72 -5.77
CA ASP A 352 25.53 6.07 -5.19
C ASP A 352 26.22 6.13 -3.81
N GLY A 353 26.50 4.99 -3.17
CA GLY A 353 27.27 4.90 -1.92
C GLY A 353 26.56 5.52 -0.71
N VAL A 354 25.23 5.37 -0.64
CA VAL A 354 24.39 5.83 0.47
C VAL A 354 24.82 5.18 1.79
N ASP A 355 25.02 5.98 2.84
CA ASP A 355 25.37 5.50 4.19
C ASP A 355 24.11 5.06 4.95
N VAL A 356 23.04 5.83 4.86
CA VAL A 356 21.74 5.52 5.48
C VAL A 356 20.63 5.57 4.44
N LEU A 357 19.90 4.47 4.28
CA LEU A 357 18.71 4.42 3.43
C LEU A 357 17.45 4.37 4.30
N VAL A 358 16.67 5.44 4.22
CA VAL A 358 15.40 5.60 4.92
C VAL A 358 14.25 5.11 4.03
N ASP A 359 13.58 4.06 4.45
CA ASP A 359 12.32 3.60 3.88
C ASP A 359 11.16 4.44 4.40
N LEU A 360 10.45 5.07 3.47
CA LEU A 360 9.25 5.87 3.76
C LEU A 360 7.95 5.10 3.47
N MET A 361 8.01 3.79 3.23
CA MET A 361 6.87 3.02 2.77
C MET A 361 6.38 1.98 3.78
N GLY A 362 7.23 1.08 4.27
CA GLY A 362 6.82 -0.12 5.00
C GLY A 362 5.73 -0.91 4.27
N HIS A 363 4.73 -1.42 5.00
CA HIS A 363 3.64 -2.24 4.43
C HIS A 363 2.51 -1.43 3.78
N THR A 364 2.83 -0.32 3.10
CA THR A 364 1.86 0.51 2.39
C THR A 364 1.83 0.22 0.89
N ARG A 365 0.86 0.80 0.16
CA ARG A 365 0.71 0.61 -1.28
C ARG A 365 1.91 1.17 -2.04
N GLY A 366 2.44 0.41 -3.00
CA GLY A 366 3.55 0.85 -3.84
C GLY A 366 4.93 0.66 -3.20
N ASN A 367 5.01 0.06 -2.01
CA ASN A 367 6.30 -0.28 -1.39
C ASN A 367 7.14 -1.19 -2.31
N ARG A 368 8.46 -1.12 -2.11
CA ARG A 368 9.45 -1.94 -2.80
C ARG A 368 10.44 -2.54 -1.80
N MET A 369 9.92 -3.23 -0.78
CA MET A 369 10.75 -3.83 0.28
C MET A 369 11.82 -4.81 -0.24
N ALA A 370 11.61 -5.42 -1.41
CA ALA A 370 12.62 -6.24 -2.09
C ALA A 370 13.92 -5.48 -2.45
N ILE A 371 13.88 -4.15 -2.60
CA ILE A 371 15.08 -3.33 -2.74
C ILE A 371 15.88 -3.37 -1.43
N LEU A 372 15.21 -3.17 -0.29
CA LEU A 372 15.82 -3.16 1.05
C LEU A 372 16.32 -4.54 1.44
N ALA A 373 15.62 -5.61 1.05
CA ALA A 373 16.06 -7.00 1.26
C ALA A 373 17.41 -7.30 0.60
N GLN A 374 17.79 -6.57 -0.45
CA GLN A 374 19.11 -6.67 -1.09
C GLN A 374 20.20 -5.89 -0.34
N ARG A 375 19.87 -5.17 0.73
CA ARG A 375 20.77 -4.35 1.56
C ARG A 375 21.70 -3.42 0.76
N PRO A 376 21.18 -2.52 -0.10
CA PRO A 376 22.00 -1.59 -0.88
C PRO A 376 22.76 -0.56 -0.05
N ALA A 377 22.30 -0.22 1.16
CA ALA A 377 23.01 0.63 2.12
C ALA A 377 23.40 -0.15 3.39
N PRO A 378 24.47 0.25 4.10
CA PRO A 378 24.90 -0.43 5.32
C PRO A 378 23.91 -0.26 6.47
N VAL A 379 23.30 0.93 6.59
CA VAL A 379 22.25 1.23 7.57
C VAL A 379 20.93 1.45 6.85
N GLN A 380 19.89 0.73 7.24
CA GLN A 380 18.53 0.87 6.69
C GLN A 380 17.52 1.17 7.79
N VAL A 381 16.64 2.13 7.55
CA VAL A 381 15.79 2.74 8.59
C VAL A 381 14.35 2.82 8.12
N GLY A 382 13.40 2.30 8.89
CA GLY A 382 11.97 2.58 8.68
C GLY A 382 11.59 3.91 9.32
N PHE A 383 10.91 4.78 8.57
CA PHE A 383 10.44 6.07 9.07
C PHE A 383 9.13 6.52 8.43
N LEU A 384 8.27 7.13 9.25
CA LEU A 384 7.13 7.96 8.85
C LEU A 384 5.95 7.26 8.17
N GLY A 385 6.14 6.64 7.00
CA GLY A 385 5.02 6.23 6.13
C GLY A 385 4.21 5.04 6.64
N TYR A 386 4.81 4.16 7.43
CA TYR A 386 4.15 3.00 8.01
C TYR A 386 4.20 3.02 9.55
N PRO A 387 3.05 3.11 10.24
CA PRO A 387 3.02 3.31 11.69
C PRO A 387 3.07 2.00 12.48
N GLY A 388 4.10 1.19 12.25
CA GLY A 388 4.36 -0.07 12.96
C GLY A 388 5.65 -0.73 12.49
N SER A 389 6.03 -1.84 13.11
CA SER A 389 7.23 -2.59 12.68
C SER A 389 7.07 -3.13 11.27
N SER A 390 8.13 -3.01 10.46
CA SER A 390 8.21 -3.68 9.17
C SER A 390 8.26 -5.19 9.31
N GLY A 391 8.65 -5.74 10.45
CA GLY A 391 8.87 -7.17 10.63
C GLY A 391 10.03 -7.73 9.77
N ALA A 392 10.77 -6.88 9.06
CA ALA A 392 11.89 -7.27 8.24
C ALA A 392 13.15 -7.45 9.09
N ASP A 393 13.95 -8.47 8.75
CA ASP A 393 15.30 -8.69 9.27
C ASP A 393 16.38 -7.89 8.52
N TYR A 394 15.97 -7.20 7.45
CA TYR A 394 16.82 -6.34 6.64
C TYR A 394 16.64 -4.83 6.91
N ILE A 395 15.84 -4.42 7.91
CA ILE A 395 15.72 -3.02 8.33
C ILE A 395 16.26 -2.91 9.77
N ASP A 396 17.25 -2.04 9.97
CA ASP A 396 18.05 -2.03 11.19
C ASP A 396 17.39 -1.19 12.30
N TYR A 397 16.81 -0.05 11.92
CA TYR A 397 16.21 0.90 12.85
C TYR A 397 14.77 1.27 12.47
N PHE A 398 13.97 1.62 13.47
CA PHE A 398 12.66 2.26 13.29
C PHE A 398 12.64 3.58 14.05
N ILE A 399 12.41 4.69 13.35
CA ILE A 399 12.38 6.02 13.95
C ILE A 399 10.99 6.29 14.56
N GLY A 400 10.98 6.54 15.86
CA GLY A 400 9.83 7.02 16.62
C GLY A 400 10.23 8.14 17.58
N ASP A 401 9.55 8.26 18.70
CA ASP A 401 9.87 9.16 19.82
C ASP A 401 9.55 8.46 21.16
N PRO A 402 9.88 9.05 22.33
CA PRO A 402 9.62 8.42 23.63
C PRO A 402 8.15 8.09 23.87
N LEU A 403 7.21 8.80 23.24
CA LEU A 403 5.79 8.54 23.39
C LEU A 403 5.28 7.50 22.41
N THR A 404 5.72 7.47 21.16
CA THR A 404 5.24 6.53 20.13
C THR A 404 5.95 5.18 20.17
N THR A 405 7.21 5.18 20.61
CA THR A 405 8.08 4.00 20.72
C THR A 405 8.73 3.91 22.10
N PRO A 406 7.96 3.91 23.21
CA PRO A 406 8.52 3.71 24.52
C PRO A 406 9.20 2.32 24.57
N LEU A 407 10.32 2.18 25.31
CA LEU A 407 11.19 1.01 25.20
C LEU A 407 10.51 -0.30 25.61
N GLU A 408 9.43 -0.23 26.39
CA GLU A 408 8.60 -1.39 26.74
C GLU A 408 7.97 -2.04 25.51
N LEU A 409 7.81 -1.30 24.41
CA LEU A 409 7.30 -1.83 23.14
C LEU A 409 8.41 -2.41 22.24
N ALA A 410 9.68 -2.28 22.59
CA ALA A 410 10.80 -2.82 21.80
C ALA A 410 10.64 -4.31 21.43
N PRO A 411 10.09 -5.21 22.29
CA PRO A 411 9.84 -6.60 21.91
C PRO A 411 8.85 -6.78 20.75
N HIS A 412 8.05 -5.76 20.43
CA HIS A 412 7.05 -5.77 19.35
C HIS A 412 7.57 -5.15 18.04
N PHE A 413 8.86 -4.85 17.95
CA PHE A 413 9.54 -4.42 16.74
C PHE A 413 10.63 -5.40 16.35
N SER A 414 10.80 -5.65 15.05
CA SER A 414 12.00 -6.35 14.55
C SER A 414 13.21 -5.42 14.52
N GLU A 415 12.97 -4.13 14.31
CA GLU A 415 13.99 -3.09 14.25
C GLU A 415 14.42 -2.61 15.65
N LYS A 416 15.59 -1.99 15.72
CA LYS A 416 15.99 -1.22 16.89
C LYS A 416 15.28 0.14 16.91
N LEU A 417 14.61 0.43 18.03
CA LEU A 417 13.96 1.73 18.23
C LEU A 417 14.99 2.86 18.28
N ALA A 418 14.77 3.90 17.47
CA ALA A 418 15.55 5.13 17.45
C ALA A 418 14.61 6.31 17.71
N GLN A 419 14.79 7.00 18.83
CA GLN A 419 13.84 8.00 19.32
C GLN A 419 14.31 9.42 18.97
N MET A 420 13.45 10.14 18.26
CA MET A 420 13.51 11.59 18.13
C MET A 420 13.23 12.24 19.51
N PRO A 421 13.82 13.41 19.84
CA PRO A 421 13.71 13.98 21.18
C PRO A 421 12.30 14.37 21.62
N LEU A 422 11.44 14.80 20.69
CA LEU A 422 10.11 15.33 21.01
C LEU A 422 8.98 14.61 20.29
N CYS A 423 8.96 14.70 18.96
CA CYS A 423 7.93 14.09 18.11
C CYS A 423 8.59 13.52 16.86
N PHE A 424 8.23 12.30 16.49
CA PHE A 424 8.75 11.67 15.29
C PHE A 424 8.20 12.32 14.02
N GLN A 425 6.95 12.79 14.05
CA GLN A 425 6.23 13.28 12.89
C GLN A 425 6.64 14.71 12.54
N PRO A 426 7.23 14.96 11.35
CA PRO A 426 7.52 16.31 10.90
C PRO A 426 6.23 17.00 10.41
N ASN A 427 6.09 18.29 10.68
CA ASN A 427 4.98 19.10 10.16
C ASN A 427 5.48 20.45 9.63
N GLY A 428 5.46 20.61 8.30
CA GLY A 428 5.84 21.88 7.67
C GLY A 428 4.85 23.04 7.85
N ARG A 429 5.38 24.27 7.82
CA ARG A 429 4.65 25.56 7.93
C ARG A 429 4.07 26.05 6.61
N TRP A 430 4.32 25.38 5.49
CA TRP A 430 3.66 25.66 4.20
C TRP A 430 2.14 25.51 4.24
N ARG A 431 1.60 24.87 5.28
CA ARG A 431 0.15 24.72 5.50
C ARG A 431 -0.54 26.09 5.52
N PRO A 432 -1.61 26.29 4.72
CA PRO A 432 -2.37 27.53 4.76
C PRO A 432 -2.91 27.83 6.15
N LEU A 433 -2.91 29.11 6.53
CA LEU A 433 -3.61 29.56 7.73
C LEU A 433 -5.12 29.57 7.47
N PRO A 434 -5.94 29.17 8.46
CA PRO A 434 -7.40 29.30 8.36
C PRO A 434 -7.82 30.72 7.97
N GLN A 435 -8.69 30.82 6.98
CA GLN A 435 -9.33 32.07 6.57
C GLN A 435 -10.72 32.17 7.21
N PRO A 436 -11.27 33.40 7.40
CA PRO A 436 -12.61 33.59 7.94
C PRO A 436 -13.66 32.79 7.16
N MET A 437 -14.44 31.98 7.89
CA MET A 437 -15.52 31.14 7.38
C MET A 437 -16.61 31.03 8.46
N SER A 438 -17.88 31.02 8.05
CA SER A 438 -19.01 30.73 8.94
C SER A 438 -19.28 29.22 9.00
N ARG A 439 -19.90 28.73 10.08
CA ARG A 439 -20.33 27.32 10.17
C ARG A 439 -21.36 26.96 9.11
N ALA A 440 -22.29 27.85 8.78
CA ALA A 440 -23.26 27.62 7.72
C ALA A 440 -22.61 27.35 6.36
N ALA A 441 -21.54 28.08 6.02
CA ALA A 441 -20.75 27.84 4.81
C ALA A 441 -20.04 26.47 4.80
N ALA A 442 -19.72 25.93 5.98
CA ALA A 442 -19.19 24.57 6.15
C ALA A 442 -20.30 23.49 6.23
N GLY A 443 -21.58 23.88 6.15
CA GLY A 443 -22.73 22.97 6.27
C GLY A 443 -23.05 22.57 7.72
N LEU A 444 -22.62 23.36 8.69
CA LEU A 444 -22.80 23.12 10.12
C LEU A 444 -23.84 24.08 10.73
N PRO A 445 -24.54 23.67 11.81
CA PRO A 445 -25.36 24.60 12.59
C PRO A 445 -24.48 25.62 13.31
N GLU A 446 -24.85 26.90 13.26
CA GLU A 446 -24.05 28.00 13.83
C GLU A 446 -23.83 27.86 15.33
N ASP A 447 -24.85 27.42 16.04
CA ASP A 447 -24.88 27.44 17.48
C ASP A 447 -24.42 26.11 18.11
N ALA A 448 -24.11 25.06 17.32
CA ALA A 448 -23.86 23.69 17.78
C ALA A 448 -22.48 23.49 18.46
N PHE A 449 -22.33 22.44 19.26
CA PHE A 449 -21.00 21.94 19.66
C PHE A 449 -20.50 20.92 18.62
N VAL A 450 -19.44 21.26 17.89
CA VAL A 450 -19.01 20.49 16.71
C VAL A 450 -17.86 19.57 17.07
N MET A 451 -18.16 18.28 17.21
CA MET A 451 -17.16 17.21 17.32
C MET A 451 -16.71 16.78 15.92
N CYS A 452 -15.45 17.05 15.57
CA CYS A 452 -14.89 16.71 14.27
C CYS A 452 -14.18 15.36 14.30
N ALA A 453 -14.65 14.43 13.46
CA ALA A 453 -14.07 13.10 13.27
C ALA A 453 -13.55 12.96 11.82
N PHE A 454 -12.50 13.70 11.47
CA PHE A 454 -11.91 13.67 10.11
C PHE A 454 -10.89 12.54 9.90
N ASN A 455 -10.98 11.50 10.72
CA ASN A 455 -10.27 10.25 10.52
C ASN A 455 -10.80 9.51 9.27
N HIS A 456 -9.97 8.65 8.69
CA HIS A 456 -10.49 7.64 7.76
C HIS A 456 -11.45 6.71 8.52
N THR A 457 -12.58 6.36 7.91
CA THR A 457 -13.66 5.61 8.57
C THR A 457 -13.23 4.26 9.10
N TYR A 458 -12.29 3.58 8.45
CA TYR A 458 -11.77 2.29 8.96
C TYR A 458 -11.09 2.37 10.34
N LYS A 459 -10.74 3.58 10.82
CA LYS A 459 -10.17 3.81 12.16
C LYS A 459 -11.25 3.90 13.25
N ILE A 460 -12.51 4.11 12.88
CA ILE A 460 -13.61 4.31 13.82
C ILE A 460 -14.18 2.94 14.16
N LEU A 461 -14.01 2.54 15.42
CA LEU A 461 -14.56 1.32 15.99
C LEU A 461 -15.72 1.63 16.94
N PRO A 462 -16.54 0.62 17.31
CA PRO A 462 -17.68 0.83 18.19
C PRO A 462 -17.36 1.61 19.47
N PRO A 463 -16.28 1.35 20.23
CA PRO A 463 -16.03 2.06 21.50
C PRO A 463 -15.94 3.58 21.36
N ALA A 464 -15.24 4.08 20.34
CA ALA A 464 -15.13 5.53 20.10
C ALA A 464 -16.48 6.13 19.67
N PHE A 465 -17.19 5.44 18.76
CA PHE A 465 -18.49 5.89 18.28
C PHE A 465 -19.57 5.87 19.37
N ASP A 466 -19.51 4.87 20.27
CA ASP A 466 -20.39 4.75 21.45
C ASP A 466 -20.22 5.96 22.37
N ILE A 467 -18.98 6.36 22.64
CA ILE A 467 -18.66 7.55 23.45
C ILE A 467 -19.16 8.82 22.77
N TRP A 468 -18.92 9.01 21.47
CA TRP A 468 -19.42 10.20 20.76
C TRP A 468 -20.95 10.26 20.78
N CYS A 469 -21.63 9.13 20.62
CA CYS A 469 -23.07 9.07 20.76
C CYS A 469 -23.54 9.37 22.19
N ALA A 470 -22.78 8.96 23.23
CA ALA A 470 -23.06 9.31 24.62
C ALA A 470 -22.98 10.82 24.85
N VAL A 471 -21.88 11.46 24.43
CA VAL A 471 -21.73 12.92 24.47
C VAL A 471 -22.90 13.60 23.76
N MET A 472 -23.31 13.11 22.60
CA MET A 472 -24.44 13.70 21.87
C MET A 472 -25.75 13.59 22.65
N ARG A 473 -26.00 12.51 23.37
CA ARG A 473 -27.20 12.41 24.23
C ARG A 473 -27.15 13.38 25.41
N GLU A 474 -25.95 13.62 25.96
CA GLU A 474 -25.73 14.49 27.11
C GLU A 474 -25.66 15.98 26.75
N VAL A 475 -25.21 16.30 25.54
CA VAL A 475 -25.10 17.66 24.99
C VAL A 475 -26.09 17.79 23.83
N PRO A 476 -27.32 18.30 24.05
CA PRO A 476 -28.40 18.25 23.05
C PRO A 476 -28.06 18.91 21.71
N ARG A 477 -27.18 19.92 21.73
CA ARG A 477 -26.80 20.72 20.56
C ARG A 477 -25.47 20.27 19.94
N ALA A 478 -24.90 19.15 20.38
CA ALA A 478 -23.69 18.60 19.77
C ALA A 478 -23.98 17.97 18.41
N VAL A 479 -23.04 18.07 17.46
CA VAL A 479 -23.08 17.36 16.18
C VAL A 479 -21.78 16.60 15.99
N LEU A 480 -21.87 15.43 15.36
CA LEU A 480 -20.68 14.70 14.91
C LEU A 480 -20.45 15.02 13.43
N TRP A 481 -19.33 15.67 13.15
CA TRP A 481 -18.91 16.00 11.80
C TRP A 481 -17.93 14.95 11.27
N LEU A 482 -18.46 14.01 10.49
CA LEU A 482 -17.78 12.80 10.04
C LEU A 482 -17.26 12.96 8.61
N LYS A 483 -16.01 12.55 8.35
CA LYS A 483 -15.47 12.53 6.98
C LYS A 483 -16.19 11.50 6.10
N GLU A 484 -16.73 11.97 4.98
CA GLU A 484 -17.34 11.12 3.96
C GLU A 484 -16.24 10.51 3.07
N THR A 485 -15.80 9.29 3.42
CA THR A 485 -14.71 8.60 2.70
C THR A 485 -15.19 7.79 1.50
N ASN A 486 -16.49 7.50 1.43
CA ASN A 486 -17.17 6.80 0.33
C ASN A 486 -18.66 7.14 0.37
N ASP A 487 -19.36 6.87 -0.72
CA ASP A 487 -20.79 7.12 -0.91
C ASP A 487 -21.70 6.03 -0.30
N GLN A 488 -21.15 4.85 0.00
CA GLN A 488 -21.90 3.70 0.52
C GLN A 488 -22.00 3.63 2.06
N LEU A 489 -21.38 4.55 2.81
CA LEU A 489 -21.34 4.49 4.28
C LEU A 489 -22.55 5.14 4.98
N ARG A 490 -23.23 6.10 4.33
CA ARG A 490 -24.23 6.96 5.00
C ARG A 490 -25.32 6.17 5.71
N ASP A 491 -25.99 5.25 5.02
CA ASP A 491 -27.09 4.48 5.59
C ASP A 491 -26.66 3.68 6.81
N THR A 492 -25.47 3.07 6.74
CA THR A 492 -24.88 2.28 7.83
C THR A 492 -24.64 3.15 9.06
N VAL A 493 -24.04 4.32 8.88
CA VAL A 493 -23.75 5.26 9.98
C VAL A 493 -25.03 5.81 10.61
N LEU A 494 -26.00 6.22 9.78
CA LEU A 494 -27.26 6.76 10.28
C LEU A 494 -28.07 5.70 11.04
N ALA A 495 -28.05 4.44 10.57
CA ALA A 495 -28.65 3.32 11.31
C ALA A 495 -27.92 3.06 12.63
N ALA A 496 -26.59 3.07 12.63
CA ALA A 496 -25.77 2.89 13.83
C ALA A 496 -25.97 3.99 14.88
N ALA A 497 -26.15 5.25 14.44
CA ALA A 497 -26.47 6.39 15.30
C ALA A 497 -27.87 6.26 15.92
N ARG A 498 -28.89 5.91 15.10
CA ARG A 498 -30.27 5.66 15.60
C ARG A 498 -30.30 4.56 16.65
N ALA A 499 -29.59 3.46 16.42
CA ALA A 499 -29.50 2.36 17.36
C ALA A 499 -28.91 2.77 18.73
N ARG A 500 -28.16 3.89 18.77
CA ARG A 500 -27.59 4.50 19.97
C ARG A 500 -28.40 5.69 20.47
N GLY A 501 -29.62 5.90 20.00
CA GLY A 501 -30.48 6.99 20.44
C GLY A 501 -30.02 8.40 20.01
N VAL A 502 -29.26 8.49 18.91
CA VAL A 502 -28.85 9.76 18.30
C VAL A 502 -29.68 10.02 17.04
N GLU A 503 -30.22 11.22 16.93
CA GLU A 503 -30.97 11.63 15.74
C GLU A 503 -30.05 11.73 14.50
N PRO A 504 -30.43 11.13 13.35
CA PRO A 504 -29.64 11.17 12.11
C PRO A 504 -29.18 12.56 11.67
N ALA A 505 -30.01 13.58 11.88
CA ALA A 505 -29.72 14.97 11.50
C ALA A 505 -28.51 15.57 12.24
N ARG A 506 -28.09 14.96 13.36
CA ARG A 506 -26.92 15.37 14.14
C ARG A 506 -25.61 14.73 13.67
N ILE A 507 -25.66 13.85 12.67
CA ILE A 507 -24.50 13.37 11.94
C ILE A 507 -24.35 14.19 10.66
N VAL A 508 -23.33 15.04 10.62
CA VAL A 508 -23.02 15.89 9.46
C VAL A 508 -21.88 15.26 8.68
N PHE A 509 -22.01 15.13 7.36
CA PHE A 509 -20.98 14.52 6.51
C PHE A 509 -20.10 15.59 5.86
N ALA A 510 -18.80 15.55 6.15
CA ALA A 510 -17.80 16.40 5.53
C ALA A 510 -17.32 15.78 4.21
N ARG A 511 -17.62 16.43 3.09
CA ARG A 511 -17.09 16.07 1.76
C ARG A 511 -15.60 16.40 1.65
N ASN A 512 -14.91 15.80 0.70
CA ASN A 512 -13.55 16.25 0.36
C ASN A 512 -13.59 17.67 -0.20
N VAL A 513 -12.65 18.49 0.26
CA VAL A 513 -12.41 19.87 -0.20
C VAL A 513 -10.97 19.97 -0.65
N ARG A 514 -10.62 21.06 -1.34
CA ARG A 514 -9.22 21.33 -1.68
C ARG A 514 -8.40 21.55 -0.41
N TYR A 515 -7.10 21.27 -0.47
CA TYR A 515 -6.23 21.37 0.71
C TYR A 515 -6.13 22.79 1.27
N ASP A 516 -6.23 23.82 0.42
CA ASP A 516 -6.26 25.23 0.83
C ASP A 516 -7.56 25.64 1.56
N GLU A 517 -8.68 24.98 1.26
CA GLU A 517 -9.95 25.20 1.95
C GLU A 517 -10.07 24.38 3.25
N HIS A 518 -9.28 23.32 3.37
CA HIS A 518 -9.36 22.34 4.46
C HIS A 518 -9.22 22.99 5.84
N PHE A 519 -8.26 23.90 6.02
CA PHE A 519 -7.94 24.51 7.31
C PHE A 519 -9.01 25.50 7.77
N SER A 520 -9.53 26.33 6.86
CA SER A 520 -10.64 27.26 7.14
C SER A 520 -11.90 26.52 7.57
N ARG A 521 -12.17 25.37 6.93
CA ARG A 521 -13.26 24.47 7.29
C ARG A 521 -13.00 23.79 8.63
N LEU A 522 -11.81 23.24 8.85
CA LEU A 522 -11.47 22.51 10.07
C LEU A 522 -11.55 23.43 11.30
N ALA A 523 -11.17 24.70 11.18
CA ALA A 523 -11.29 25.70 12.24
C ALA A 523 -12.72 25.93 12.76
N GLN A 524 -13.74 25.49 12.01
CA GLN A 524 -15.16 25.55 12.42
C GLN A 524 -15.55 24.47 13.45
N ALA A 525 -14.69 23.47 13.65
CA ALA A 525 -14.86 22.48 14.71
C ALA A 525 -14.52 23.07 16.08
N ASP A 526 -15.22 22.60 17.11
CA ASP A 526 -14.88 22.91 18.50
C ASP A 526 -13.76 22.00 19.00
N VAL A 527 -13.90 20.69 18.75
CA VAL A 527 -12.94 19.67 19.17
C VAL A 527 -12.75 18.64 18.08
N PHE A 528 -11.52 18.17 17.90
CA PHE A 528 -11.23 16.99 17.10
C PHE A 528 -11.27 15.76 18.01
N VAL A 529 -12.21 14.85 17.72
CA VAL A 529 -12.40 13.60 18.48
C VAL A 529 -11.64 12.47 17.80
N ASP A 530 -10.54 12.04 18.43
CA ASP A 530 -9.66 11.04 17.85
C ASP A 530 -10.12 9.58 18.08
N THR A 531 -9.50 8.63 17.40
CA THR A 531 -9.81 7.20 17.42
C THR A 531 -8.66 6.35 17.98
N TRP A 532 -8.97 5.17 18.50
CA TRP A 532 -8.01 4.14 18.91
C TRP A 532 -8.51 2.76 18.45
N PRO A 533 -7.64 1.77 18.19
CA PRO A 533 -6.18 1.74 18.38
C PRO A 533 -5.37 2.37 17.24
N TYR A 534 -5.99 3.13 16.35
CA TYR A 534 -5.29 3.89 15.32
C TYR A 534 -5.72 5.35 15.40
N ASN A 535 -4.81 6.19 15.89
CA ASN A 535 -5.00 7.63 16.04
C ASN A 535 -5.02 8.37 14.70
N ALA A 536 -5.49 9.60 14.75
CA ALA A 536 -5.20 10.65 13.80
C ALA A 536 -3.69 10.91 13.79
N HIS A 537 -3.13 10.94 12.59
CA HIS A 537 -1.71 11.22 12.36
C HIS A 537 -1.62 12.61 11.75
N THR A 538 -1.48 12.72 10.42
CA THR A 538 -1.52 13.99 9.69
C THR A 538 -2.76 14.83 10.05
N THR A 539 -3.92 14.19 10.21
CA THR A 539 -5.17 14.89 10.55
C THR A 539 -5.18 15.48 11.96
N ALA A 540 -4.41 14.93 12.91
CA ALA A 540 -4.24 15.54 14.24
C ALA A 540 -3.39 16.80 14.13
N ALA A 541 -2.27 16.71 13.40
CA ALA A 541 -1.42 17.87 13.14
C ALA A 541 -2.18 18.97 12.38
N ASP A 542 -3.02 18.62 11.41
CA ASP A 542 -3.85 19.58 10.68
C ASP A 542 -4.89 20.25 11.59
N ALA A 543 -5.50 19.51 12.52
CA ALA A 543 -6.44 20.06 13.51
C ALA A 543 -5.75 21.04 14.46
N LEU A 544 -4.61 20.63 15.03
CA LEU A 544 -3.80 21.51 15.89
C LEU A 544 -3.33 22.74 15.13
N TRP A 545 -2.92 22.59 13.86
CA TRP A 545 -2.56 23.71 13.00
C TRP A 545 -3.73 24.64 12.74
N ALA A 546 -4.96 24.13 12.60
CA ALA A 546 -6.18 24.91 12.41
C ALA A 546 -6.71 25.56 13.70
N GLY A 547 -6.03 25.39 14.84
CA GLY A 547 -6.47 25.95 16.13
C GLY A 547 -7.52 25.12 16.85
N VAL A 548 -7.70 23.85 16.45
CA VAL A 548 -8.70 22.94 17.04
C VAL A 548 -8.00 21.97 18.00
N PRO A 549 -8.37 21.93 19.29
CA PRO A 549 -7.83 20.95 20.23
C PRO A 549 -8.19 19.52 19.81
N VAL A 550 -7.24 18.61 19.96
CA VAL A 550 -7.41 17.17 19.72
C VAL A 550 -7.54 16.48 21.07
N ILE A 551 -8.53 15.60 21.22
CA ILE A 551 -8.62 14.69 22.37
C ILE A 551 -8.36 13.28 21.85
N THR A 552 -7.52 12.50 22.53
CA THR A 552 -7.15 11.15 22.10
C THR A 552 -7.04 10.14 23.25
N VAL A 553 -7.16 8.86 22.90
CA VAL A 553 -6.81 7.73 23.75
C VAL A 553 -5.56 7.09 23.19
N TYR A 554 -4.56 6.84 24.05
CA TYR A 554 -3.36 6.14 23.66
C TYR A 554 -3.32 4.69 24.15
N GLY A 555 -2.75 3.79 23.35
CA GLY A 555 -2.69 2.35 23.64
C GLY A 555 -1.28 1.76 23.58
N ASN A 556 -1.20 0.46 23.34
CA ASN A 556 0.03 -0.36 23.39
C ASN A 556 0.71 -0.53 22.03
N GLY A 557 0.30 0.22 20.99
CA GLY A 557 0.90 0.16 19.66
C GLY A 557 1.25 1.53 19.12
N PHE A 558 2.25 1.62 18.24
CA PHE A 558 2.70 2.89 17.65
C PHE A 558 1.55 3.72 17.06
N ALA A 559 0.70 3.11 16.23
CA ALA A 559 -0.42 3.78 15.58
C ALA A 559 -1.42 4.40 16.57
N SER A 560 -1.50 3.87 17.79
CA SER A 560 -2.34 4.35 18.89
C SER A 560 -1.69 5.43 19.76
N ARG A 561 -0.52 5.96 19.39
CA ARG A 561 0.23 6.90 20.25
C ARG A 561 0.66 8.18 19.54
N VAL A 562 0.38 8.29 18.24
CA VAL A 562 0.83 9.41 17.40
C VAL A 562 0.17 10.73 17.81
N ALA A 563 -1.15 10.74 18.09
CA ALA A 563 -1.82 11.96 18.50
C ALA A 563 -1.33 12.45 19.88
N ALA A 564 -1.03 11.51 20.79
CA ALA A 564 -0.43 11.85 22.09
C ALA A 564 0.95 12.52 21.94
N SER A 565 1.78 12.02 21.01
CA SER A 565 3.07 12.65 20.68
C SER A 565 2.90 14.05 20.09
N ALA A 566 1.95 14.24 19.17
CA ALA A 566 1.63 15.56 18.62
C ALA A 566 1.13 16.54 19.69
N LEU A 567 0.25 16.09 20.60
CA LEU A 567 -0.25 16.86 21.74
C LEU A 567 0.87 17.29 22.69
N ASN A 568 1.79 16.38 23.02
CA ASN A 568 2.97 16.70 23.81
C ASN A 568 3.84 17.79 23.15
N ALA A 569 4.04 17.71 21.83
CA ALA A 569 4.84 18.66 21.08
C ALA A 569 4.19 20.06 20.93
N VAL A 570 2.89 20.19 21.19
CA VAL A 570 2.20 21.49 21.32
C VAL A 570 1.97 21.89 22.77
N GLY A 571 2.44 21.13 23.75
CA GLY A 571 2.28 21.43 25.17
C GLY A 571 0.87 21.18 25.73
N LEU A 572 0.11 20.28 25.11
CA LEU A 572 -1.27 19.90 25.49
C LEU A 572 -1.37 18.40 25.83
N ALA A 573 -0.35 17.83 26.47
CA ALA A 573 -0.27 16.40 26.76
C ALA A 573 -1.44 15.90 27.65
N GLU A 574 -2.06 16.78 28.42
CA GLU A 574 -3.22 16.49 29.26
C GLU A 574 -4.50 16.12 28.48
N LEU A 575 -4.52 16.31 27.16
CA LEU A 575 -5.63 15.89 26.29
C LEU A 575 -5.43 14.47 25.70
N ALA A 576 -4.41 13.75 26.17
CA ALA A 576 -4.13 12.36 25.81
C ALA A 576 -4.35 11.44 27.01
N PHE A 577 -5.27 10.48 26.87
CA PHE A 577 -5.74 9.63 27.98
C PHE A 577 -5.39 8.16 27.77
N ALA A 578 -5.17 7.42 28.85
CA ALA A 578 -5.09 5.96 28.81
C ALA A 578 -6.46 5.28 28.93
N ASP A 579 -7.42 5.96 29.57
CA ASP A 579 -8.77 5.44 29.83
C ASP A 579 -9.79 6.10 28.89
N PRO A 580 -10.57 5.31 28.10
CA PRO A 580 -11.69 5.82 27.33
C PRO A 580 -12.75 6.60 28.13
N GLU A 581 -12.90 6.35 29.43
CA GLU A 581 -13.85 7.10 30.25
C GLU A 581 -13.37 8.54 30.52
N ASP A 582 -12.06 8.74 30.71
CA ASP A 582 -11.50 10.10 30.84
C ASP A 582 -11.59 10.86 29.51
N TYR A 583 -11.44 10.15 28.38
CA TYR A 583 -11.69 10.71 27.06
C TYR A 583 -13.15 11.20 26.90
N HIS A 584 -14.13 10.41 27.37
CA HIS A 584 -15.53 10.83 27.42
C HIS A 584 -15.73 12.11 28.24
N ARG A 585 -15.20 12.13 29.47
CA ARG A 585 -15.29 13.29 30.38
C ARG A 585 -14.61 14.53 29.83
N ALA A 586 -13.47 14.38 29.15
CA ALA A 586 -12.75 15.50 28.54
C ALA A 586 -13.58 16.15 27.42
N ILE A 587 -14.25 15.36 26.58
CA ILE A 587 -15.13 15.92 25.54
C ILE A 587 -16.31 16.67 26.18
N LEU A 588 -16.92 16.11 27.23
CA LEU A 588 -18.00 16.77 27.96
C LEU A 588 -17.54 18.07 28.61
N ALA A 589 -16.36 18.09 29.24
CA ALA A 589 -15.79 19.29 29.83
C ALA A 589 -15.61 20.40 28.78
N LEU A 590 -15.04 20.09 27.61
CA LEU A 590 -14.91 21.09 26.53
C LEU A 590 -16.27 21.56 25.97
N ALA A 591 -17.29 20.71 26.00
CA ALA A 591 -18.63 21.06 25.56
C ALA A 591 -19.38 21.95 26.56
N LEU A 592 -19.12 21.77 27.85
CA LEU A 592 -19.83 22.44 28.95
C LEU A 592 -19.08 23.64 29.54
N GLU A 593 -17.78 23.77 29.28
CA GLU A 593 -16.92 24.84 29.78
C GLU A 593 -16.29 25.67 28.64
N PRO A 594 -17.02 26.65 28.06
CA PRO A 594 -16.52 27.43 26.93
C PRO A 594 -15.20 28.17 27.19
N ALA A 595 -14.92 28.55 28.43
CA ALA A 595 -13.67 29.21 28.81
C ALA A 595 -12.46 28.25 28.70
N LEU A 596 -12.64 26.97 29.06
CA LEU A 596 -11.60 25.95 28.93
C LEU A 596 -11.28 25.71 27.45
N LEU A 597 -12.33 25.54 26.63
CA LEU A 597 -12.17 25.41 25.18
C LEU A 597 -11.47 26.63 24.57
N ALA A 598 -11.89 27.84 24.94
CA ALA A 598 -11.29 29.08 24.45
C ALA A 598 -9.80 29.19 24.81
N ALA A 599 -9.39 28.74 26.01
CA ALA A 599 -8.00 28.72 26.42
C ALA A 599 -7.12 27.83 25.53
N TYR A 600 -7.59 26.62 25.21
CA TYR A 600 -6.88 25.73 24.29
C TYR A 600 -6.75 26.30 22.88
N ARG A 601 -7.83 26.89 22.36
CA ARG A 601 -7.82 27.54 21.04
C ARG A 601 -6.86 28.74 21.02
N GLN A 602 -6.90 29.58 22.05
CA GLN A 602 -6.01 30.73 22.17
C GLN A 602 -4.53 30.31 22.22
N HIS A 603 -4.21 29.23 22.93
CA HIS A 603 -2.86 28.67 22.96
C HIS A 603 -2.40 28.26 21.55
N LEU A 604 -3.22 27.48 20.83
CA LEU A 604 -2.89 27.01 19.49
C LEU A 604 -2.78 28.16 18.48
N ASP A 605 -3.76 29.06 18.44
CA ASP A 605 -3.78 30.19 17.49
C ASP A 605 -2.68 31.22 17.78
N GLY A 606 -2.43 31.51 19.06
CA GLY A 606 -1.45 32.51 19.48
C GLY A 606 0.00 32.04 19.36
N GLN A 607 0.26 30.73 19.43
CA GLN A 607 1.60 30.18 19.46
C GLN A 607 1.96 29.31 18.25
N ARG A 608 1.06 29.03 17.29
CA ARG A 608 1.31 28.04 16.21
C ARG A 608 2.66 28.13 15.50
N MET A 609 3.18 29.34 15.28
CA MET A 609 4.46 29.57 14.62
C MET A 609 5.69 29.33 15.51
N ALA A 610 5.51 29.28 16.83
CA ALA A 610 6.54 29.02 17.82
C ALA A 610 6.46 27.60 18.41
N LEU A 611 5.34 26.90 18.23
CA LEU A 611 5.17 25.54 18.73
C LEU A 611 6.16 24.56 18.06
N PRO A 612 6.91 23.76 18.84
CA PRO A 612 7.89 22.82 18.30
C PRO A 612 7.34 21.81 17.29
N LEU A 613 6.06 21.39 17.42
CA LEU A 613 5.41 20.48 16.47
C LEU A 613 5.51 20.95 15.02
N PHE A 614 5.48 22.27 14.81
CA PHE A 614 5.50 22.90 13.49
C PHE A 614 6.84 23.56 13.17
N ASP A 615 7.94 23.20 13.83
CA ASP A 615 9.28 23.72 13.53
C ASP A 615 10.09 22.75 12.66
N PRO A 616 10.11 22.93 11.32
CA PRO A 616 10.81 22.03 10.42
C PRO A 616 12.34 22.10 10.58
N ALA A 617 12.89 23.24 10.98
CA ALA A 617 14.33 23.42 11.14
C ALA A 617 14.83 22.66 12.39
N ARG A 618 14.08 22.77 13.50
CA ARG A 618 14.33 21.97 14.71
C ARG A 618 14.24 20.47 14.39
N HIS A 619 13.17 20.06 13.71
CA HIS A 619 12.98 18.65 13.35
C HIS A 619 14.11 18.12 12.46
N ALA A 620 14.55 18.89 11.46
CA ALA A 620 15.70 18.54 10.62
C ALA A 620 16.99 18.38 11.43
N GLY A 621 17.26 19.29 12.36
CA GLY A 621 18.40 19.21 13.28
C GLY A 621 18.39 17.93 14.13
N ASP A 622 17.24 17.61 14.71
CA ASP A 622 17.04 16.40 15.52
C ASP A 622 17.19 15.13 14.67
N LEU A 623 16.58 15.11 13.47
CA LEU A 623 16.60 13.96 12.56
C LEU A 623 18.01 13.67 12.04
N GLN A 624 18.73 14.70 11.58
CA GLN A 624 20.08 14.51 11.05
C GLN A 624 21.07 14.10 12.14
N ALA A 625 20.88 14.55 13.39
CA ALA A 625 21.68 14.11 14.52
C ALA A 625 21.42 12.62 14.83
N LEU A 626 20.16 12.19 14.82
CA LEU A 626 19.80 10.79 15.04
C LEU A 626 20.35 9.86 13.95
N LEU A 627 20.22 10.25 12.67
CA LEU A 627 20.79 9.50 11.54
C LEU A 627 22.32 9.43 11.62
N GLN A 628 22.97 10.53 12.04
CA GLN A 628 24.41 10.57 12.23
C GLN A 628 24.88 9.61 13.34
N ARG A 629 24.14 9.47 14.45
CA ARG A 629 24.43 8.49 15.52
C ARG A 629 24.41 7.05 15.00
N MET A 630 23.47 6.72 14.10
CA MET A 630 23.41 5.40 13.47
C MET A 630 24.66 5.13 12.61
N VAL A 631 25.09 6.13 11.84
CA VAL A 631 26.30 6.05 10.99
C VAL A 631 27.56 5.91 11.83
N GLU A 632 27.69 6.69 12.90
CA GLU A 632 28.83 6.63 13.83
C GLU A 632 28.95 5.26 14.48
N ARG A 633 27.81 4.69 14.90
CA ARG A 633 27.75 3.33 15.45
C ARG A 633 28.21 2.27 14.45
N TRP A 634 27.69 2.31 13.23
CA TRP A 634 28.13 1.42 12.16
C TRP A 634 29.62 1.59 11.82
N ARG A 635 30.11 2.84 11.75
CA ARG A 635 31.53 3.15 11.52
C ARG A 635 32.44 2.64 12.65
N ALA A 636 31.92 2.52 13.87
CA ALA A 636 32.61 1.90 14.99
C ALA A 636 32.58 0.36 14.95
N GLY A 637 31.96 -0.25 13.94
CA GLY A 637 31.82 -1.71 13.82
C GLY A 637 30.84 -2.31 14.83
N GLN A 638 29.93 -1.50 15.37
CA GLN A 638 28.95 -1.93 16.37
C GLN A 638 27.65 -2.34 15.69
N GLU A 639 27.05 -3.43 16.17
CA GLU A 639 25.70 -3.86 15.75
C GLU A 639 24.63 -2.83 16.15
N PRO A 640 23.53 -2.71 15.37
CA PRO A 640 22.41 -1.86 15.74
C PRO A 640 21.91 -2.11 17.17
N ASP A 641 21.64 -1.03 17.91
CA ASP A 641 21.04 -1.08 19.25
C ASP A 641 20.12 0.12 19.46
N HIS A 642 19.24 0.07 20.45
CA HIS A 642 18.27 1.13 20.72
C HIS A 642 18.97 2.48 20.93
N LEU A 643 18.48 3.52 20.23
CA LEU A 643 19.00 4.88 20.33
C LEU A 643 17.94 5.75 21.02
N LEU A 644 18.17 6.08 22.28
CA LEU A 644 17.28 6.94 23.06
C LEU A 644 17.37 8.40 22.62
N ALA A 645 16.30 9.14 22.88
CA ALA A 645 16.29 10.60 22.82
C ALA A 645 17.38 11.17 23.74
N ASP A 646 18.17 12.12 23.23
CA ASP A 646 19.20 12.83 23.99
C ASP A 646 18.65 14.05 24.71
#